data_AF-A0ABD2K4E0-F1
#
_entry.id   AF-A0ABD2K4E0-F1
#
_cell.length_a   1.000
_cell.length_b   1.000
_cell.length_c   1.000
_cell.angle_alpha   90.00
_cell.angle_beta   90.00
_cell.angle_gamma   90.00
#
_symmetry.space_group_name_H-M   'P 1'
#
loop_
_entity.id
_entity.type
_entity.pdbx_description
1 polymer ?
#
loop_
_entity_poly.entity_id
_entity_poly.type
_entity_poly.pdbx_seq_one_letter_code
_entity_poly.pdbx_strand_id
1 'polypeptide(L)'
;MIGIENQISRLIGQITELATEVLNDATEEGQVSVSSELQVEKKKCAEAERQFLAEKAKNEALEKRVKELEEQLFNTNEENDAIKEKFTGIVSDREQQIQRLNWEIERLRYSEDGEFKNVHLGSPPKTGPFSTNAEVEKNMTKLKEKHECEMAAIISANASNIQQIRAEYEERIRELELWSSVAAKKCAATEKSSDEKQTEEIAQLRREIAELQTSVEQLDGLREEKEKLIGEKTAHLEEIRQLKALNVELMTSYNETTAKLDELKNNGGDSQVDTILDLSNKIASLKSMLNETESRYELCKMEQTETANRLELLLKEFADLRSSMHAAQANAEGNERDLMGEMHSLRDTLEHTKADREKLVNDFRESVRAVSGELAELKAYNQRLVNENSQLHDSLEQLNELRNALNASEDKLSNLRKKFAETEDEFTREIERVTAERDELRNVKEILSNLQTQRKKADERQSQTDDEPKQRMTEQQIAEMVEQNVQLKTELNEREEELYRLRNDKVLAEITTSEGHSKRPPSDTDSATSNNDWERMGKEEIEVEGVSSSAGSEEKETHMANKRKKSSELSDSSTQTDETQFGEDKSEERLNLLEEDLAKANSKCEGMATELANANLRIGEAFKIKEQLEAEICSKNSMIDKAEETLRRREKEIALDRERMAKLEGDLQRLREHLLIMEEHSSKDAIAAEERETELRRQIRVLREKSTTEGTSMVNSLEQYQLKVSELQEKVEHFESEKIQMEAKLTGKDKTLAEMNKTLADLQSVLRELAEDQKMERQKSDTELSSVREELKQKRHILKEIEEAKTNLEDALAKITRELNLSNEQLVRKENLVEELENQLEEMRIAGTGKHQYTITTDQTVVGGINGSGAVSSHKIDDATLRQLFLSYFTAEKSKQPEIAIVMSRILGYSAEEQSQISAALSKSSSSASSWFAPFSSTPSASPGPPGGLSLTEQFVRFLEQESMANARALLQPPIQSLPADSATFLVGESPPVPTHNSSSNADLKSILEQ
;
A
#
# COMPACT_ATOMS: atom_id res chain seq x y z
N MET A 1 83.07 -7.03 21.56
CA MET A 1 82.75 -7.49 22.92
C MET A 1 81.80 -6.49 23.56
N ILE A 2 82.26 -5.43 24.23
CA ILE A 2 81.44 -4.47 25.03
C ILE A 2 80.06 -4.11 24.44
N GLY A 3 79.94 -3.79 23.15
CA GLY A 3 78.65 -3.48 22.52
C GLY A 3 77.64 -4.65 22.48
N ILE A 4 78.12 -5.88 22.32
CA ILE A 4 77.33 -7.11 22.27
C ILE A 4 76.89 -7.50 23.69
N GLU A 5 77.76 -7.36 24.69
CA GLU A 5 77.42 -7.59 26.09
C GLU A 5 76.28 -6.66 26.53
N ASN A 6 76.33 -5.38 26.16
CA ASN A 6 75.24 -4.43 26.43
C ASN A 6 73.92 -4.76 25.69
N GLN A 7 73.95 -5.40 24.52
CA GLN A 7 72.73 -5.89 23.85
C GLN A 7 72.17 -7.14 24.55
N ILE A 8 73.04 -8.07 24.96
CA ILE A 8 72.65 -9.29 25.70
C ILE A 8 72.04 -8.91 27.05
N SER A 9 72.65 -7.97 27.81
CA SER A 9 72.08 -7.49 29.07
C SER A 9 70.72 -6.79 28.90
N ARG A 10 70.48 -6.09 27.77
CA ARG A 10 69.15 -5.54 27.47
C ARG A 10 68.12 -6.63 27.17
N LEU A 11 68.46 -7.59 26.33
CA LEU A 11 67.56 -8.71 26.00
C LEU A 11 67.23 -9.54 27.25
N ILE A 12 68.22 -9.82 28.11
CA ILE A 12 67.98 -10.48 29.41
C ILE A 12 67.06 -9.63 30.29
N GLY A 13 67.25 -8.30 30.33
CA GLY A 13 66.36 -7.38 31.02
C GLY A 13 64.92 -7.49 30.53
N GLN A 14 64.70 -7.34 29.22
CA GLN A 14 63.36 -7.39 28.60
C GLN A 14 62.69 -8.77 28.77
N ILE A 15 63.44 -9.87 28.68
CA ILE A 15 62.93 -11.22 28.94
C ILE A 15 62.56 -11.40 30.42
N THR A 16 63.31 -10.81 31.35
CA THR A 16 63.01 -10.85 32.79
C THR A 16 61.76 -10.02 33.10
N GLU A 17 61.65 -8.83 32.50
CA GLU A 17 60.53 -7.90 32.66
C GLU A 17 59.22 -8.53 32.16
N LEU A 18 59.22 -9.09 30.93
CA LEU A 18 58.10 -9.85 30.37
C LEU A 18 57.76 -11.10 31.21
N ALA A 19 58.76 -11.81 31.74
CA ALA A 19 58.51 -12.96 32.62
C ALA A 19 57.87 -12.54 33.96
N THR A 20 58.20 -11.37 34.50
CA THR A 20 57.53 -10.83 35.69
C THR A 20 56.13 -10.28 35.39
N GLU A 21 55.89 -9.74 34.21
CA GLU A 21 54.57 -9.29 33.75
C GLU A 21 53.61 -10.48 33.63
N VAL A 22 53.99 -11.53 32.88
CA VAL A 22 53.20 -12.77 32.73
C VAL A 22 52.98 -13.50 34.06
N LEU A 23 53.94 -13.45 35.01
CA LEU A 23 53.75 -14.01 36.35
C LEU A 23 52.81 -13.17 37.25
N ASN A 24 52.75 -11.85 37.04
CA ASN A 24 51.79 -11.00 37.74
C ASN A 24 50.38 -11.20 37.19
N ASP A 25 50.19 -11.17 35.87
CA ASP A 25 48.88 -11.43 35.24
C ASP A 25 48.29 -12.78 35.68
N ALA A 26 49.11 -13.84 35.63
CA ALA A 26 48.76 -15.18 36.08
C ALA A 26 48.51 -15.30 37.60
N THR A 27 48.86 -14.28 38.41
CA THR A 27 48.55 -14.23 39.85
C THR A 27 47.48 -13.21 40.24
N GLU A 28 47.12 -12.26 39.37
CA GLU A 28 45.93 -11.42 39.53
C GLU A 28 44.66 -12.14 39.03
N GLU A 29 44.68 -12.79 37.86
CA GLU A 29 43.55 -13.64 37.40
C GLU A 29 43.25 -14.76 38.40
N GLY A 30 44.29 -15.33 39.02
CA GLY A 30 44.17 -16.36 40.06
C GLY A 30 43.64 -15.87 41.43
N GLN A 31 43.43 -14.56 41.62
CA GLN A 31 43.04 -13.97 42.92
C GLN A 31 41.60 -13.43 42.97
N VAL A 32 40.84 -13.48 41.89
CA VAL A 32 39.37 -13.39 41.99
C VAL A 32 38.86 -14.65 42.70
N SER A 33 38.72 -14.56 44.02
CA SER A 33 38.32 -15.71 44.84
C SER A 33 37.00 -16.30 44.33
N VAL A 34 36.97 -17.60 44.06
CA VAL A 34 35.78 -18.37 43.64
C VAL A 34 34.57 -18.15 44.57
N SER A 35 34.82 -17.78 45.83
CA SER A 35 33.76 -17.38 46.79
C SER A 35 33.01 -16.11 46.36
N SER A 36 33.68 -15.17 45.70
CA SER A 36 33.12 -13.90 45.22
C SER A 36 32.28 -14.08 43.95
N GLU A 37 32.74 -14.87 42.98
CA GLU A 37 31.95 -15.27 41.81
C GLU A 37 30.70 -16.05 42.23
N LEU A 38 30.87 -17.05 43.12
CA LEU A 38 29.76 -17.81 43.69
C LEU A 38 28.77 -16.91 44.46
N GLN A 39 29.21 -15.80 45.03
CA GLN A 39 28.34 -14.81 45.68
C GLN A 39 27.61 -13.92 44.66
N VAL A 40 28.27 -13.52 43.57
CA VAL A 40 27.63 -12.82 42.43
C VAL A 40 26.57 -13.71 41.78
N GLU A 41 26.87 -14.98 41.52
CA GLU A 41 25.94 -15.87 40.83
C GLU A 41 24.77 -16.30 41.71
N LYS A 42 25.00 -16.49 43.02
CA LYS A 42 23.89 -16.61 44.00
C LYS A 42 23.01 -15.36 44.04
N LYS A 43 23.59 -14.16 43.90
CA LYS A 43 22.82 -12.91 43.84
C LYS A 43 21.99 -12.85 42.55
N LYS A 44 22.58 -13.13 41.38
CA LYS A 44 21.84 -13.21 40.10
C LYS A 44 20.70 -14.23 40.16
N CYS A 45 20.97 -15.42 40.71
CA CYS A 45 19.96 -16.48 40.84
C CYS A 45 18.77 -16.03 41.72
N ALA A 46 19.03 -15.46 42.90
CA ALA A 46 17.98 -14.90 43.76
C ALA A 46 17.24 -13.70 43.12
N GLU A 47 17.90 -12.95 42.25
CA GLU A 47 17.29 -11.84 41.49
C GLU A 47 16.39 -12.36 40.35
N ALA A 48 16.80 -13.45 39.67
CA ALA A 48 15.99 -14.16 38.68
C ALA A 48 14.77 -14.87 39.30
N GLU A 49 14.93 -15.54 40.46
CA GLU A 49 13.81 -16.12 41.23
C GLU A 49 12.79 -15.04 41.62
N ARG A 50 13.27 -13.84 42.00
CA ARG A 50 12.42 -12.71 42.36
C ARG A 50 11.67 -12.14 41.15
N GLN A 51 12.30 -12.07 39.99
CA GLN A 51 11.64 -11.67 38.73
C GLN A 51 10.60 -12.71 38.30
N PHE A 52 10.93 -14.01 38.37
CA PHE A 52 9.99 -15.11 38.08
C PHE A 52 8.74 -15.06 38.99
N LEU A 53 8.91 -14.83 40.30
CA LEU A 53 7.79 -14.68 41.22
C LEU A 53 6.93 -13.44 40.94
N ALA A 54 7.53 -12.33 40.54
CA ALA A 54 6.81 -11.12 40.15
C ALA A 54 5.99 -11.31 38.87
N GLU A 55 6.59 -11.94 37.85
CA GLU A 55 5.93 -12.21 36.56
C GLU A 55 4.84 -13.29 36.72
N LYS A 56 5.03 -14.27 37.61
CA LYS A 56 3.99 -15.22 37.99
C LYS A 56 2.80 -14.52 38.68
N ALA A 57 3.02 -13.66 39.65
CA ALA A 57 1.95 -12.92 40.33
C ALA A 57 1.18 -11.98 39.37
N LYS A 58 1.88 -11.43 38.37
CA LYS A 58 1.30 -10.66 37.26
C LYS A 58 0.44 -11.53 36.34
N ASN A 59 0.86 -12.75 36.00
CA ASN A 59 0.03 -13.71 35.26
C ASN A 59 -1.22 -14.13 36.05
N GLU A 60 -1.10 -14.42 37.36
CA GLU A 60 -2.26 -14.72 38.21
C GLU A 60 -3.26 -13.55 38.28
N ALA A 61 -2.77 -12.31 38.29
CA ALA A 61 -3.61 -11.11 38.21
C ALA A 61 -4.27 -10.93 36.82
N LEU A 62 -3.56 -11.26 35.74
CA LEU A 62 -4.10 -11.23 34.37
C LEU A 62 -5.16 -12.32 34.16
N GLU A 63 -4.93 -13.54 34.62
CA GLU A 63 -5.94 -14.61 34.61
C GLU A 63 -7.22 -14.20 35.34
N LYS A 64 -7.08 -13.58 36.52
CA LYS A 64 -8.24 -13.07 37.26
C LYS A 64 -8.97 -11.98 36.47
N ARG A 65 -8.24 -11.08 35.81
CA ARG A 65 -8.84 -10.01 34.99
C ARG A 65 -9.52 -10.56 33.73
N VAL A 66 -9.02 -11.64 33.14
CA VAL A 66 -9.68 -12.36 32.04
C VAL A 66 -10.99 -12.96 32.53
N LYS A 67 -10.99 -13.69 33.65
CA LYS A 67 -12.22 -14.29 34.24
C LYS A 67 -13.29 -13.24 34.58
N GLU A 68 -12.88 -12.09 35.12
CA GLU A 68 -13.78 -10.94 35.35
C GLU A 68 -14.37 -10.35 34.06
N LEU A 69 -13.63 -10.38 32.95
CA LEU A 69 -14.11 -9.92 31.63
C LEU A 69 -15.00 -10.95 30.96
N GLU A 70 -14.72 -12.24 31.12
CA GLU A 70 -15.57 -13.36 30.67
C GLU A 70 -16.93 -13.32 31.38
N GLU A 71 -16.96 -13.09 32.70
CA GLU A 71 -18.19 -12.92 33.49
C GLU A 71 -18.97 -11.66 33.06
N GLN A 72 -18.29 -10.54 32.77
CA GLN A 72 -18.93 -9.33 32.24
C GLN A 72 -19.52 -9.54 30.83
N LEU A 73 -18.83 -10.31 29.97
CA LEU A 73 -19.31 -10.65 28.63
C LEU A 73 -20.50 -11.62 28.69
N PHE A 74 -20.47 -12.60 29.59
CA PHE A 74 -21.60 -13.50 29.85
C PHE A 74 -22.85 -12.72 30.29
N ASN A 75 -22.72 -11.89 31.32
CA ASN A 75 -23.85 -11.11 31.87
C ASN A 75 -24.44 -10.16 30.81
N THR A 76 -23.59 -9.46 30.04
CA THR A 76 -24.07 -8.59 28.96
C THR A 76 -24.66 -9.35 27.78
N ASN A 77 -24.28 -10.61 27.53
CA ASN A 77 -24.98 -11.45 26.56
C ASN A 77 -26.37 -11.87 27.07
N GLU A 78 -26.49 -12.25 28.35
CA GLU A 78 -27.80 -12.57 28.97
C GLU A 78 -28.75 -11.37 28.94
N GLU A 79 -28.25 -10.15 29.23
CA GLU A 79 -29.02 -8.91 29.05
C GLU A 79 -29.46 -8.69 27.59
N ASN A 80 -28.57 -8.93 26.61
CA ASN A 80 -28.89 -8.78 25.19
C ASN A 80 -29.95 -9.78 24.72
N ASP A 81 -29.87 -11.06 25.12
CA ASP A 81 -30.89 -12.05 24.77
C ASP A 81 -32.24 -11.74 25.47
N ALA A 82 -32.24 -11.24 26.71
CA ALA A 82 -33.46 -10.77 27.38
C ALA A 82 -34.06 -9.49 26.75
N ILE A 83 -33.24 -8.61 26.18
CA ILE A 83 -33.68 -7.45 25.38
C ILE A 83 -34.29 -7.92 24.05
N LYS A 84 -33.65 -8.88 23.38
CA LYS A 84 -34.08 -9.49 22.12
C LYS A 84 -35.38 -10.27 22.26
N GLU A 85 -35.60 -10.97 23.37
CA GLU A 85 -36.89 -11.60 23.69
C GLU A 85 -38.00 -10.54 23.83
N LYS A 86 -37.76 -9.45 24.57
CA LYS A 86 -38.70 -8.33 24.70
C LYS A 86 -39.05 -7.69 23.35
N PHE A 87 -38.06 -7.44 22.49
CA PHE A 87 -38.30 -6.93 21.14
C PHE A 87 -39.09 -7.92 20.29
N THR A 88 -38.81 -9.22 20.37
CA THR A 88 -39.55 -10.28 19.66
C THR A 88 -41.01 -10.33 20.11
N GLY A 89 -41.27 -10.17 21.42
CA GLY A 89 -42.62 -10.03 21.97
C GLY A 89 -43.36 -8.79 21.43
N ILE A 90 -42.72 -7.61 21.46
CA ILE A 90 -43.29 -6.36 20.94
C ILE A 90 -43.60 -6.45 19.44
N VAL A 91 -42.76 -7.13 18.65
CA VAL A 91 -43.02 -7.38 17.23
C VAL A 91 -44.23 -8.31 17.06
N SER A 92 -44.29 -9.43 17.80
CA SER A 92 -45.43 -10.36 17.78
C SER A 92 -46.75 -9.69 18.16
N ASP A 93 -46.77 -8.86 19.21
CA ASP A 93 -47.98 -8.13 19.64
C ASP A 93 -48.45 -7.13 18.57
N ARG A 94 -47.52 -6.42 17.93
CA ARG A 94 -47.80 -5.51 16.80
C ARG A 94 -48.29 -6.27 15.58
N GLU A 95 -47.70 -7.41 15.27
CA GLU A 95 -48.10 -8.24 14.13
C GLU A 95 -49.50 -8.85 14.34
N GLN A 96 -49.81 -9.30 15.55
CA GLN A 96 -51.18 -9.66 15.95
C GLN A 96 -52.14 -8.46 15.91
N GLN A 97 -51.68 -7.23 16.20
CA GLN A 97 -52.51 -6.03 16.05
C GLN A 97 -52.78 -5.72 14.56
N ILE A 98 -51.77 -5.83 13.70
CA ILE A 98 -51.89 -5.67 12.24
C ILE A 98 -52.83 -6.73 11.66
N GLN A 99 -52.70 -8.00 12.06
CA GLN A 99 -53.61 -9.08 11.65
C GLN A 99 -55.07 -8.79 12.09
N ARG A 100 -55.29 -8.31 13.32
CA ARG A 100 -56.63 -7.89 13.79
C ARG A 100 -57.20 -6.71 13.00
N LEU A 101 -56.38 -5.70 12.69
CA LEU A 101 -56.80 -4.55 11.88
C LEU A 101 -57.08 -4.94 10.43
N ASN A 102 -56.27 -5.81 9.83
CA ASN A 102 -56.50 -6.34 8.48
C ASN A 102 -57.78 -7.18 8.43
N TRP A 103 -58.05 -8.02 9.45
CA TRP A 103 -59.30 -8.77 9.54
C TRP A 103 -60.52 -7.86 9.72
N GLU A 104 -60.40 -6.76 10.45
CA GLU A 104 -61.46 -5.75 10.59
C GLU A 104 -61.70 -4.99 9.27
N ILE A 105 -60.65 -4.59 8.56
CA ILE A 105 -60.73 -3.96 7.23
C ILE A 105 -61.38 -4.91 6.23
N GLU A 106 -60.99 -6.18 6.22
CA GLU A 106 -61.56 -7.22 5.35
C GLU A 106 -63.03 -7.49 5.70
N ARG A 107 -63.39 -7.51 6.99
CA ARG A 107 -64.78 -7.60 7.46
C ARG A 107 -65.63 -6.42 7.00
N LEU A 108 -65.08 -5.20 7.03
CA LEU A 108 -65.77 -4.01 6.55
C LEU A 108 -65.97 -4.06 5.03
N ARG A 109 -64.98 -4.51 4.26
CA ARG A 109 -65.09 -4.73 2.80
C ARG A 109 -66.24 -5.69 2.46
N TYR A 110 -66.32 -6.85 3.12
CA TYR A 110 -67.46 -7.77 2.94
C TYR A 110 -68.81 -7.25 3.48
N SER A 111 -68.83 -6.12 4.19
CA SER A 111 -70.05 -5.49 4.70
C SER A 111 -70.56 -4.31 3.85
N GLU A 112 -69.78 -3.80 2.90
CA GLU A 112 -70.20 -2.70 2.01
C GLU A 112 -70.90 -3.18 0.73
N ASP A 113 -70.68 -4.43 0.30
CA ASP A 113 -71.40 -5.08 -0.80
C ASP A 113 -72.86 -5.47 -0.47
N GLY A 114 -73.39 -5.08 0.70
CA GLY A 114 -74.71 -5.46 1.21
C GLY A 114 -75.66 -4.29 1.51
N GLU A 115 -76.56 -3.97 0.57
CA GLU A 115 -77.74 -3.08 0.69
C GLU A 115 -77.75 -2.03 1.83
N PHE A 116 -77.26 -0.81 1.56
CA PHE A 116 -77.45 0.33 2.47
C PHE A 116 -78.92 0.83 2.48
N LYS A 117 -79.77 0.17 3.29
CA LYS A 117 -81.12 0.64 3.60
C LYS A 117 -81.09 1.83 4.58
N ASN A 118 -81.12 3.04 4.02
CA ASN A 118 -81.72 4.27 4.56
C ASN A 118 -81.98 4.32 6.10
N VAL A 119 -81.06 4.93 6.86
CA VAL A 119 -81.25 5.28 8.28
C VAL A 119 -81.38 6.80 8.43
N HIS A 120 -82.47 7.22 9.07
CA HIS A 120 -82.90 8.61 9.13
C HIS A 120 -82.19 9.38 10.28
N LEU A 121 -81.24 10.27 9.95
CA LEU A 121 -80.64 11.22 10.89
C LEU A 121 -81.45 12.52 10.97
N GLY A 122 -81.54 13.08 12.19
CA GLY A 122 -82.53 14.08 12.56
C GLY A 122 -82.30 15.52 12.09
N SER A 123 -83.36 16.32 12.16
CA SER A 123 -83.41 17.73 11.73
C SER A 123 -82.34 18.64 12.36
N PRO A 124 -81.76 19.59 11.61
CA PRO A 124 -80.86 20.60 12.16
C PRO A 124 -81.61 21.63 13.05
N PRO A 125 -80.91 22.25 14.03
CA PRO A 125 -81.47 23.33 14.86
C PRO A 125 -81.51 24.68 14.11
N LYS A 126 -82.35 25.60 14.62
CA LYS A 126 -82.67 26.87 13.93
C LYS A 126 -81.65 27.98 14.18
N THR A 127 -81.31 28.69 13.09
CA THR A 127 -81.00 30.14 13.02
C THR A 127 -80.10 30.75 14.12
N GLY A 128 -78.80 30.83 13.83
CA GLY A 128 -77.91 31.90 14.34
C GLY A 128 -77.75 33.03 13.29
N PRO A 129 -77.31 34.24 13.68
CA PRO A 129 -77.25 35.39 12.77
C PRO A 129 -76.13 35.29 11.71
N PHE A 130 -76.33 36.00 10.60
CA PHE A 130 -75.40 36.07 9.47
C PHE A 130 -73.98 36.47 9.90
N SER A 131 -73.01 35.57 9.69
CA SER A 131 -71.60 35.93 9.65
C SER A 131 -71.26 36.44 8.24
N THR A 132 -70.69 37.64 8.14
CA THR A 132 -70.34 38.26 6.86
C THR A 132 -69.18 37.55 6.16
N ASN A 133 -69.16 37.52 4.82
CA ASN A 133 -68.11 36.86 4.02
C ASN A 133 -66.68 37.22 4.47
N ALA A 134 -66.43 38.45 4.91
CA ALA A 134 -65.12 38.88 5.41
C ALA A 134 -64.59 38.04 6.61
N GLU A 135 -65.47 37.48 7.45
CA GLU A 135 -65.06 36.59 8.55
C GLU A 135 -64.71 35.18 8.02
N VAL A 136 -65.38 34.73 6.96
CA VAL A 136 -65.08 33.47 6.27
C VAL A 136 -63.74 33.57 5.53
N GLU A 137 -63.51 34.66 4.78
CA GLU A 137 -62.23 34.93 4.11
C GLU A 137 -61.07 35.02 5.11
N LYS A 138 -61.25 35.76 6.20
CA LYS A 138 -60.29 35.90 7.31
C LYS A 138 -59.98 34.60 8.05
N ASN A 139 -60.93 33.66 8.08
CA ASN A 139 -60.67 32.30 8.58
C ASN A 139 -59.98 31.42 7.52
N MET A 140 -60.23 31.65 6.23
CA MET A 140 -59.54 31.01 5.12
C MET A 140 -58.07 31.46 5.02
N THR A 141 -57.76 32.75 5.20
CA THR A 141 -56.37 33.23 5.24
C THR A 141 -55.61 32.66 6.44
N LYS A 142 -56.18 32.72 7.65
CA LYS A 142 -55.61 32.08 8.84
C LYS A 142 -55.34 30.58 8.67
N LEU A 143 -56.24 29.87 8.00
CA LEU A 143 -56.06 28.44 7.75
C LEU A 143 -54.93 28.20 6.74
N LYS A 144 -54.79 29.04 5.70
CA LYS A 144 -53.63 29.02 4.78
C LYS A 144 -52.32 29.35 5.50
N GLU A 145 -52.29 30.44 6.27
CA GLU A 145 -51.13 30.85 7.08
C GLU A 145 -50.69 29.73 8.03
N LYS A 146 -51.64 29.06 8.71
CA LYS A 146 -51.37 27.89 9.57
C LYS A 146 -50.78 26.72 8.76
N HIS A 147 -51.36 26.39 7.61
CA HIS A 147 -50.91 25.28 6.77
C HIS A 147 -49.54 25.55 6.12
N GLU A 148 -49.24 26.82 5.81
CA GLU A 148 -47.96 27.29 5.28
C GLU A 148 -46.86 27.26 6.36
N CYS A 149 -47.17 27.67 7.59
CA CYS A 149 -46.31 27.47 8.76
C CYS A 149 -46.05 25.97 9.05
N GLU A 150 -47.06 25.11 8.91
CA GLU A 150 -46.91 23.65 9.09
C GLU A 150 -46.04 23.03 7.99
N MET A 151 -46.19 23.44 6.72
CA MET A 151 -45.26 23.04 5.66
C MET A 151 -43.84 23.55 5.91
N ALA A 152 -43.67 24.81 6.33
CA ALA A 152 -42.34 25.38 6.64
C ALA A 152 -41.66 24.62 7.78
N ALA A 153 -42.40 24.23 8.83
CA ALA A 153 -41.89 23.40 9.92
C ALA A 153 -41.46 22.01 9.43
N ILE A 154 -42.25 21.34 8.58
CA ILE A 154 -41.92 20.04 7.99
C ILE A 154 -40.68 20.12 7.08
N ILE A 155 -40.58 21.18 6.25
CA ILE A 155 -39.41 21.42 5.41
C ILE A 155 -38.16 21.67 6.26
N SER A 156 -38.27 22.45 7.34
CA SER A 156 -37.17 22.69 8.27
C SER A 156 -36.74 21.42 9.01
N ALA A 157 -37.68 20.58 9.44
CA ALA A 157 -37.39 19.31 10.09
C ALA A 157 -36.69 18.33 9.12
N ASN A 158 -37.18 18.21 7.89
CA ASN A 158 -36.53 17.41 6.84
C ASN A 158 -35.13 17.92 6.49
N ALA A 159 -34.94 19.24 6.40
CA ALA A 159 -33.61 19.83 6.20
C ALA A 159 -32.65 19.49 7.35
N SER A 160 -33.13 19.54 8.60
CA SER A 160 -32.36 19.14 9.78
C SER A 160 -31.99 17.66 9.76
N ASN A 161 -32.94 16.76 9.46
CA ASN A 161 -32.68 15.33 9.32
C ASN A 161 -31.65 15.03 8.21
N ILE A 162 -31.76 15.70 7.05
CA ILE A 162 -30.80 15.54 5.96
C ILE A 162 -29.40 16.03 6.38
N GLN A 163 -29.30 17.11 7.14
CA GLN A 163 -28.01 17.57 7.68
C GLN A 163 -27.43 16.61 8.71
N GLN A 164 -28.25 16.05 9.61
CA GLN A 164 -27.81 15.05 10.59
C GLN A 164 -27.29 13.78 9.89
N ILE A 165 -28.09 13.18 9.01
CA ILE A 165 -27.70 11.98 8.24
C ILE A 165 -26.42 12.24 7.43
N ARG A 166 -26.26 13.43 6.86
CA ARG A 166 -25.05 13.83 6.14
C ARG A 166 -23.82 13.94 7.07
N ALA A 167 -23.98 14.47 8.28
CA ALA A 167 -22.92 14.53 9.28
C ALA A 167 -22.51 13.14 9.78
N GLU A 168 -23.48 12.24 10.02
CA GLU A 168 -23.27 10.84 10.39
C GLU A 168 -22.49 10.08 9.29
N TYR A 169 -22.82 10.28 8.01
CA TYR A 169 -22.04 9.71 6.91
C TYR A 169 -20.63 10.32 6.79
N GLU A 170 -20.47 11.63 6.95
CA GLU A 170 -19.14 12.26 6.96
C GLU A 170 -18.27 11.80 8.15
N GLU A 171 -18.89 11.45 9.28
CA GLU A 171 -18.23 10.83 10.42
C GLU A 171 -17.83 9.39 10.13
N ARG A 172 -18.75 8.58 9.60
CA ARG A 172 -18.47 7.18 9.25
C ARG A 172 -17.39 7.05 8.16
N ILE A 173 -17.29 8.02 7.24
CA ILE A 173 -16.19 8.12 6.28
C ILE A 173 -14.87 8.42 7.00
N ARG A 174 -14.83 9.39 7.92
CA ARG A 174 -13.64 9.69 8.73
C ARG A 174 -13.19 8.50 9.57
N GLU A 175 -14.12 7.72 10.14
CA GLU A 175 -13.80 6.47 10.84
C GLU A 175 -13.18 5.42 9.91
N LEU A 176 -13.72 5.24 8.70
CA LEU A 176 -13.21 4.30 7.70
C LEU A 176 -11.83 4.71 7.16
N GLU A 177 -11.60 6.00 6.94
CA GLU A 177 -10.28 6.54 6.58
C GLU A 177 -9.25 6.33 7.70
N LEU A 178 -9.64 6.55 8.97
CA LEU A 178 -8.80 6.29 10.12
C LEU A 178 -8.47 4.79 10.24
N TRP A 179 -9.47 3.91 10.10
CA TRP A 179 -9.29 2.46 10.06
C TRP A 179 -8.39 2.01 8.92
N SER A 180 -8.54 2.59 7.72
CA SER A 180 -7.66 2.31 6.57
C SER A 180 -6.22 2.73 6.84
N SER A 181 -6.00 3.91 7.44
CA SER A 181 -4.67 4.37 7.88
C SER A 181 -4.06 3.44 8.93
N VAL A 182 -4.86 3.00 9.92
CA VAL A 182 -4.40 2.08 10.98
C VAL A 182 -4.09 0.69 10.40
N ALA A 183 -4.93 0.17 9.50
CA ALA A 183 -4.70 -1.10 8.81
C ALA A 183 -3.44 -1.05 7.94
N ALA A 184 -3.26 -0.01 7.11
CA ALA A 184 -2.08 0.16 6.28
C ALA A 184 -0.79 0.27 7.11
N LYS A 185 -0.82 1.02 8.22
CA LYS A 185 0.31 1.09 9.16
C LYS A 185 0.58 -0.25 9.85
N LYS A 186 -0.46 -1.00 10.19
CA LYS A 186 -0.33 -2.34 10.79
C LYS A 186 0.28 -3.34 9.81
N CYS A 187 -0.16 -3.35 8.54
CA CYS A 187 0.42 -4.16 7.47
C CYS A 187 1.91 -3.85 7.27
N ALA A 188 2.27 -2.57 7.10
CA ALA A 188 3.66 -2.15 6.92
C ALA A 188 4.56 -2.44 8.14
N ALA A 189 3.99 -2.50 9.36
CA ALA A 189 4.69 -2.91 10.57
C ALA A 189 4.84 -4.45 10.66
N THR A 190 3.85 -5.23 10.22
CA THR A 190 3.96 -6.69 10.16
C THR A 190 4.91 -7.16 9.08
N GLU A 191 4.98 -6.48 7.93
CA GLU A 191 5.96 -6.79 6.87
C GLU A 191 7.39 -6.59 7.40
N LYS A 192 7.69 -5.40 7.95
CA LYS A 192 9.01 -5.13 8.53
C LYS A 192 9.40 -6.06 9.68
N SER A 193 8.50 -6.33 10.62
CA SER A 193 8.82 -7.25 11.74
C SER A 193 8.85 -8.73 11.32
N SER A 194 8.28 -9.09 10.16
CA SER A 194 8.45 -10.41 9.54
C SER A 194 9.82 -10.52 8.89
N ASP A 195 10.21 -9.52 8.08
CA ASP A 195 11.54 -9.47 7.44
C ASP A 195 12.65 -9.45 8.50
N GLU A 196 12.55 -8.61 9.53
CA GLU A 196 13.52 -8.53 10.63
C GLU A 196 13.67 -9.90 11.33
N LYS A 197 12.57 -10.54 11.71
CA LYS A 197 12.60 -11.89 12.34
C LYS A 197 13.18 -12.96 11.41
N GLN A 198 12.81 -12.96 10.13
CA GLN A 198 13.37 -13.89 9.16
C GLN A 198 14.87 -13.64 8.96
N THR A 199 15.35 -12.39 9.00
CA THR A 199 16.79 -12.10 8.93
C THR A 199 17.53 -12.53 10.20
N GLU A 200 16.93 -12.40 11.39
CA GLU A 200 17.48 -12.88 12.67
C GLU A 200 17.57 -14.42 12.68
N GLU A 201 16.51 -15.10 12.26
CA GLU A 201 16.42 -16.56 12.16
C GLU A 201 17.38 -17.12 11.09
N ILE A 202 17.47 -16.49 9.92
CA ILE A 202 18.47 -16.83 8.90
C ILE A 202 19.90 -16.56 9.40
N ALA A 203 20.12 -15.50 10.19
CA ALA A 203 21.43 -15.24 10.79
C ALA A 203 21.78 -16.28 11.88
N GLN A 204 20.80 -16.75 12.64
CA GLN A 204 20.98 -17.82 13.62
C GLN A 204 21.26 -19.16 12.95
N LEU A 205 20.48 -19.56 11.94
CA LEU A 205 20.73 -20.77 11.15
C LEU A 205 22.09 -20.73 10.44
N ARG A 206 22.53 -19.56 9.94
CA ARG A 206 23.88 -19.41 9.38
C ARG A 206 24.99 -19.56 10.42
N ARG A 207 24.74 -19.14 11.67
CA ARG A 207 25.68 -19.31 12.79
C ARG A 207 25.79 -20.78 13.20
N GLU A 208 24.65 -21.46 13.33
CA GLU A 208 24.57 -22.90 13.60
C GLU A 208 25.20 -23.74 12.47
N ILE A 209 25.01 -23.37 11.21
CA ILE A 209 25.71 -23.99 10.06
C ILE A 209 27.24 -23.78 10.16
N ALA A 210 27.71 -22.61 10.57
CA ALA A 210 29.15 -22.37 10.75
C ALA A 210 29.74 -23.15 11.94
N GLU A 211 29.00 -23.26 13.04
CA GLU A 211 29.37 -24.09 14.19
C GLU A 211 29.43 -25.59 13.80
N LEU A 212 28.44 -26.08 13.06
CA LEU A 212 28.46 -27.44 12.49
C LEU A 212 29.61 -27.65 11.48
N GLN A 213 29.93 -26.64 10.65
CA GLN A 213 31.07 -26.71 9.72
C GLN A 213 32.41 -26.82 10.46
N THR A 214 32.64 -25.99 11.48
CA THR A 214 33.87 -26.11 12.31
C THR A 214 33.92 -27.43 13.08
N SER A 215 32.77 -27.99 13.49
CA SER A 215 32.72 -29.34 14.09
C SER A 215 33.03 -30.45 13.08
N VAL A 216 32.68 -30.29 11.80
CA VAL A 216 33.09 -31.19 10.71
C VAL A 216 34.60 -31.09 10.42
N GLU A 217 35.16 -29.87 10.39
CA GLU A 217 36.61 -29.67 10.25
C GLU A 217 37.39 -30.29 11.43
N GLN A 218 36.87 -30.18 12.66
CA GLN A 218 37.40 -30.89 13.83
C GLN A 218 37.30 -32.42 13.68
N LEU A 219 36.17 -32.96 13.20
CA LEU A 219 35.99 -34.39 12.95
C LEU A 219 37.01 -34.96 11.95
N ASP A 220 37.35 -34.19 10.90
CA ASP A 220 38.34 -34.61 9.92
C ASP A 220 39.79 -34.41 10.42
N GLY A 221 40.09 -33.39 11.22
CA GLY A 221 41.37 -33.28 11.93
C GLY A 221 41.62 -34.45 12.90
N LEU A 222 40.61 -34.82 13.70
CA LEU A 222 40.65 -36.00 14.57
C LEU A 222 40.73 -37.31 13.77
N ARG A 223 40.22 -37.35 12.53
CA ARG A 223 40.34 -38.50 11.62
C ARG A 223 41.77 -38.66 11.13
N GLU A 224 42.43 -37.58 10.73
CA GLU A 224 43.84 -37.59 10.33
C GLU A 224 44.75 -37.99 11.50
N GLU A 225 44.52 -37.46 12.71
CA GLU A 225 45.27 -37.90 13.90
C GLU A 225 45.08 -39.41 14.16
N LYS A 226 43.85 -39.91 14.05
CA LYS A 226 43.55 -41.34 14.22
C LYS A 226 44.28 -42.20 13.20
N GLU A 227 44.25 -41.82 11.92
CA GLU A 227 44.88 -42.60 10.85
C GLU A 227 46.42 -42.60 11.02
N LYS A 228 47.00 -41.46 11.43
CA LYS A 228 48.42 -41.33 11.79
C LYS A 228 48.81 -42.23 12.97
N LEU A 229 48.03 -42.22 14.05
CA LEU A 229 48.25 -43.08 15.22
C LEU A 229 48.09 -44.58 14.90
N ILE A 230 47.20 -44.95 13.97
CA ILE A 230 47.11 -46.30 13.44
C ILE A 230 48.40 -46.66 12.69
N GLY A 231 48.91 -45.76 11.84
CA GLY A 231 50.20 -45.92 11.15
C GLY A 231 51.35 -46.16 12.12
N GLU A 232 51.53 -45.26 13.10
CA GLU A 232 52.55 -45.36 14.16
C GLU A 232 52.45 -46.69 14.92
N LYS A 233 51.25 -47.09 15.35
CA LYS A 233 51.00 -48.38 16.00
C LYS A 233 51.34 -49.59 15.14
N THR A 234 51.16 -49.52 13.81
CA THR A 234 51.61 -50.59 12.89
C THR A 234 53.12 -50.63 12.70
N ALA A 235 53.81 -49.48 12.73
CA ALA A 235 55.27 -49.42 12.68
C ALA A 235 55.90 -50.03 13.94
N HIS A 236 55.47 -49.63 15.13
CA HIS A 236 55.94 -50.22 16.40
C HIS A 236 55.70 -51.73 16.47
N LEU A 237 54.56 -52.23 15.95
CA LEU A 237 54.26 -53.66 15.88
C LEU A 237 55.29 -54.45 15.03
N GLU A 238 55.78 -53.86 13.95
CA GLU A 238 56.74 -54.49 13.05
C GLU A 238 58.18 -54.34 13.56
N GLU A 239 58.53 -53.21 14.21
CA GLU A 239 59.80 -53.11 14.95
C GLU A 239 59.87 -54.14 16.09
N ILE A 240 58.80 -54.29 16.88
CA ILE A 240 58.66 -55.36 17.89
C ILE A 240 58.84 -56.76 17.27
N ARG A 241 58.37 -56.98 16.04
CA ARG A 241 58.54 -58.25 15.32
C ARG A 241 60.01 -58.49 14.95
N GLN A 242 60.69 -57.46 14.45
CA GLN A 242 62.09 -57.52 14.04
C GLN A 242 63.04 -57.65 15.22
N LEU A 243 62.83 -56.88 16.30
CA LEU A 243 63.60 -56.99 17.54
C LEU A 243 63.46 -58.38 18.18
N LYS A 244 62.27 -58.99 18.13
CA LYS A 244 62.08 -60.40 18.56
C LYS A 244 62.87 -61.40 17.71
N ALA A 245 62.86 -61.24 16.39
CA ALA A 245 63.64 -62.10 15.50
C ALA A 245 65.15 -61.98 15.75
N LEU A 246 65.66 -60.74 15.82
CA LEU A 246 67.06 -60.43 16.08
C LEU A 246 67.51 -60.94 17.47
N ASN A 247 66.67 -60.82 18.50
CA ASN A 247 66.97 -61.34 19.83
C ASN A 247 67.07 -62.88 19.84
N VAL A 248 66.19 -63.58 19.10
CA VAL A 248 66.30 -65.04 18.90
C VAL A 248 67.60 -65.42 18.17
N GLU A 249 67.98 -64.71 17.12
CA GLU A 249 69.24 -64.94 16.40
C GLU A 249 70.46 -64.69 17.30
N LEU A 250 70.49 -63.56 18.02
CA LEU A 250 71.54 -63.25 19.01
C LEU A 250 71.64 -64.32 20.10
N MET A 251 70.50 -64.81 20.62
CA MET A 251 70.47 -65.91 21.59
C MET A 251 71.02 -67.21 21.02
N THR A 252 70.70 -67.57 19.77
CA THR A 252 71.30 -68.76 19.14
C THR A 252 72.82 -68.60 18.97
N SER A 253 73.30 -67.45 18.48
CA SER A 253 74.74 -67.19 18.34
C SER A 253 75.47 -67.13 19.69
N TYR A 254 74.83 -66.61 20.74
CA TYR A 254 75.37 -66.60 22.11
C TYR A 254 75.49 -68.02 22.67
N ASN A 255 74.44 -68.84 22.52
CA ASN A 255 74.44 -70.24 22.97
C ASN A 255 75.47 -71.08 22.20
N GLU A 256 75.57 -70.92 20.89
CA GLU A 256 76.58 -71.60 20.07
C GLU A 256 78.01 -71.21 20.45
N THR A 257 78.29 -69.91 20.61
CA THR A 257 79.64 -69.45 20.97
C THR A 257 80.03 -69.86 22.39
N THR A 258 79.07 -69.87 23.33
CA THR A 258 79.26 -70.39 24.69
C THR A 258 79.56 -71.90 24.66
N ALA A 259 78.79 -72.70 23.91
CA ALA A 259 79.05 -74.13 23.77
C ALA A 259 80.45 -74.42 23.18
N LYS A 260 80.84 -73.69 22.12
CA LYS A 260 82.18 -73.78 21.50
C LYS A 260 83.30 -73.38 22.47
N LEU A 261 83.08 -72.39 23.33
CA LEU A 261 84.03 -72.00 24.38
C LEU A 261 84.20 -73.11 25.42
N ASP A 262 83.10 -73.69 25.91
CA ASP A 262 83.15 -74.78 26.89
C ASP A 262 83.75 -76.07 26.31
N GLU A 263 83.49 -76.40 25.04
CA GLU A 263 84.16 -77.50 24.33
C GLU A 263 85.68 -77.32 24.28
N LEU A 264 86.19 -76.14 23.87
CA LEU A 264 87.63 -75.88 23.81
C LEU A 264 88.27 -75.90 25.21
N LYS A 265 87.60 -75.29 26.19
CA LYS A 265 88.03 -75.25 27.60
C LYS A 265 88.13 -76.65 28.23
N ASN A 266 87.27 -77.58 27.84
CA ASN A 266 87.30 -78.97 28.29
C ASN A 266 88.37 -79.83 27.58
N ASN A 267 88.83 -79.44 26.39
CA ASN A 267 89.78 -80.21 25.57
C ASN A 267 91.27 -79.89 25.84
N GLY A 268 91.57 -78.85 26.63
CA GLY A 268 92.79 -78.75 27.45
C GLY A 268 94.15 -78.81 26.76
N GLY A 269 94.56 -77.73 26.08
CA GLY A 269 95.94 -77.53 25.63
C GLY A 269 96.37 -76.06 25.63
N ASP A 270 97.60 -75.77 26.08
CA ASP A 270 98.12 -74.39 26.25
C ASP A 270 98.13 -73.55 24.96
N SER A 271 98.04 -74.18 23.78
CA SER A 271 98.02 -73.49 22.48
C SER A 271 96.64 -72.90 22.09
N GLN A 272 95.64 -72.93 22.96
CA GLN A 272 94.28 -72.44 22.68
C GLN A 272 93.84 -71.21 23.51
N VAL A 273 94.74 -70.66 24.34
CA VAL A 273 94.43 -69.55 25.26
C VAL A 273 93.91 -68.31 24.53
N ASP A 274 94.54 -67.92 23.42
CA ASP A 274 94.13 -66.75 22.64
C ASP A 274 92.74 -66.94 22.01
N THR A 275 92.45 -68.12 21.46
CA THR A 275 91.12 -68.45 20.90
C THR A 275 90.03 -68.51 21.97
N ILE A 276 90.37 -68.89 23.21
CA ILE A 276 89.48 -68.86 24.37
C ILE A 276 89.20 -67.41 24.79
N LEU A 277 90.20 -66.53 24.74
CA LEU A 277 90.04 -65.10 25.01
C LEU A 277 89.16 -64.41 23.95
N ASP A 278 89.39 -64.67 22.65
CA ASP A 278 88.59 -64.14 21.56
C ASP A 278 87.12 -64.58 21.62
N LEU A 279 86.86 -65.86 21.93
CA LEU A 279 85.49 -66.35 22.16
C LEU A 279 84.85 -65.72 23.40
N SER A 280 85.60 -65.53 24.48
CA SER A 280 85.11 -64.82 25.68
C SER A 280 84.73 -63.37 25.35
N ASN A 281 85.56 -62.65 24.59
CA ASN A 281 85.28 -61.30 24.10
C ASN A 281 84.05 -61.28 23.17
N LYS A 282 83.90 -62.29 22.30
CA LYS A 282 82.74 -62.45 21.40
C LYS A 282 81.45 -62.69 22.19
N ILE A 283 81.48 -63.49 23.25
CA ILE A 283 80.35 -63.76 24.16
C ILE A 283 79.98 -62.49 24.94
N ALA A 284 80.97 -61.72 25.44
CA ALA A 284 80.73 -60.43 26.08
C ALA A 284 80.05 -59.43 25.11
N SER A 285 80.52 -59.36 23.87
CA SER A 285 79.91 -58.53 22.80
C SER A 285 78.48 -58.97 22.47
N LEU A 286 78.24 -60.28 22.27
CA LEU A 286 76.92 -60.85 22.01
C LEU A 286 75.94 -60.57 23.17
N LYS A 287 76.40 -60.68 24.42
CA LYS A 287 75.61 -60.34 25.61
C LYS A 287 75.28 -58.85 25.70
N SER A 288 76.21 -57.98 25.30
CA SER A 288 75.95 -56.53 25.25
C SER A 288 74.88 -56.19 24.22
N MET A 289 74.97 -56.76 23.01
CA MET A 289 73.97 -56.57 21.95
C MET A 289 72.61 -57.18 22.32
N LEU A 290 72.60 -58.34 22.99
CA LEU A 290 71.38 -58.95 23.51
C LEU A 290 70.64 -58.00 24.46
N ASN A 291 71.32 -57.52 25.51
CA ASN A 291 70.78 -56.57 26.47
C ASN A 291 70.27 -55.28 25.79
N GLU A 292 70.97 -54.80 24.75
CA GLU A 292 70.55 -53.61 24.00
C GLU A 292 69.25 -53.88 23.21
N THR A 293 69.14 -55.02 22.51
CA THR A 293 67.90 -55.38 21.79
C THR A 293 66.72 -55.62 22.73
N GLU A 294 66.96 -56.16 23.93
CA GLU A 294 65.94 -56.31 24.98
C GLU A 294 65.47 -54.96 25.52
N SER A 295 66.40 -54.01 25.74
CA SER A 295 66.06 -52.64 26.14
C SER A 295 65.28 -51.87 25.07
N ARG A 296 65.66 -52.00 23.79
CA ARG A 296 64.91 -51.41 22.66
C ARG A 296 63.51 -52.04 22.52
N TYR A 297 63.41 -53.35 22.73
CA TYR A 297 62.14 -54.08 22.66
C TYR A 297 61.14 -53.61 23.72
N GLU A 298 61.57 -53.46 24.98
CA GLU A 298 60.69 -52.96 26.04
C GLU A 298 60.30 -51.49 25.87
N LEU A 299 61.18 -50.65 25.29
CA LEU A 299 60.85 -49.26 24.94
C LEU A 299 59.76 -49.18 23.87
N CYS A 300 59.97 -49.81 22.70
CA CYS A 300 59.00 -49.81 21.61
C CYS A 300 57.66 -50.44 22.04
N LYS A 301 57.68 -51.42 22.96
CA LYS A 301 56.50 -52.02 23.59
C LYS A 301 55.75 -51.05 24.51
N MET A 302 56.43 -50.14 25.21
CA MET A 302 55.77 -49.06 25.96
C MET A 302 55.14 -48.01 25.03
N GLU A 303 55.85 -47.60 23.98
CA GLU A 303 55.30 -46.67 22.96
C GLU A 303 54.07 -47.27 22.26
N GLN A 304 54.06 -48.59 22.03
CA GLN A 304 52.92 -49.32 21.51
C GLN A 304 51.71 -49.34 22.47
N THR A 305 51.90 -49.33 23.79
CA THR A 305 50.78 -49.24 24.74
C THR A 305 50.28 -47.80 24.89
N GLU A 306 51.15 -46.79 24.83
CA GLU A 306 50.75 -45.38 24.86
C GLU A 306 49.93 -44.98 23.61
N THR A 307 50.40 -45.33 22.42
CA THR A 307 49.66 -45.13 21.15
C THR A 307 48.33 -45.90 21.13
N ALA A 308 48.26 -47.08 21.76
CA ALA A 308 47.01 -47.82 21.91
C ALA A 308 46.00 -47.10 22.84
N ASN A 309 46.46 -46.57 23.98
CA ASN A 309 45.61 -45.83 24.92
C ASN A 309 45.08 -44.53 24.31
N ARG A 310 45.92 -43.80 23.55
CA ARG A 310 45.50 -42.57 22.84
C ARG A 310 44.42 -42.86 21.78
N LEU A 311 44.56 -43.96 21.04
CA LEU A 311 43.52 -44.43 20.10
C LEU A 311 42.21 -44.82 20.79
N GLU A 312 42.25 -45.36 22.01
CA GLU A 312 41.03 -45.70 22.77
C GLU A 312 40.28 -44.45 23.24
N LEU A 313 41.00 -43.43 23.75
CA LEU A 313 40.43 -42.14 24.11
C LEU A 313 39.76 -41.46 22.90
N LEU A 314 40.49 -41.37 21.79
CA LEU A 314 40.01 -40.77 20.55
C LEU A 314 38.78 -41.51 19.96
N LEU A 315 38.74 -42.84 20.06
CA LEU A 315 37.57 -43.65 19.69
C LEU A 315 36.35 -43.37 20.57
N LYS A 316 36.53 -43.03 21.85
CA LYS A 316 35.45 -42.64 22.75
C LYS A 316 34.91 -41.26 22.38
N GLU A 317 35.78 -40.29 22.13
CA GLU A 317 35.40 -38.92 21.70
C GLU A 317 34.56 -38.96 20.41
N PHE A 318 34.95 -39.78 19.43
CA PHE A 318 34.14 -40.05 18.23
C PHE A 318 32.77 -40.68 18.51
N ALA A 319 32.60 -41.44 19.59
CA ALA A 319 31.33 -42.07 19.97
C ALA A 319 30.40 -41.09 20.71
N ASP A 320 30.96 -40.31 21.64
CA ASP A 320 30.24 -39.27 22.38
C ASP A 320 29.76 -38.15 21.41
N LEU A 321 30.63 -37.69 20.51
CA LEU A 321 30.28 -36.68 19.49
C LEU A 321 29.25 -37.19 18.46
N ARG A 322 29.32 -38.45 18.03
CA ARG A 322 28.28 -39.06 17.18
C ARG A 322 26.93 -39.15 17.89
N SER A 323 26.94 -39.41 19.20
CA SER A 323 25.72 -39.46 20.01
C SER A 323 25.08 -38.06 20.14
N SER A 324 25.91 -37.02 20.29
CA SER A 324 25.46 -35.62 20.26
C SER A 324 24.83 -35.26 18.91
N MET A 325 25.48 -35.61 17.79
CA MET A 325 24.95 -35.37 16.43
C MET A 325 23.58 -36.03 16.20
N HIS A 326 23.38 -37.27 16.67
CA HIS A 326 22.08 -37.94 16.59
C HIS A 326 21.00 -37.27 17.47
N ALA A 327 21.36 -36.73 18.64
CA ALA A 327 20.43 -35.97 19.47
C ALA A 327 20.03 -34.64 18.81
N ALA A 328 20.98 -33.92 18.21
CA ALA A 328 20.71 -32.70 17.45
C ALA A 328 19.77 -32.96 16.25
N GLN A 329 20.04 -34.02 15.47
CA GLN A 329 19.16 -34.42 14.37
C GLN A 329 17.74 -34.80 14.86
N ALA A 330 17.63 -35.57 15.95
CA ALA A 330 16.33 -35.96 16.50
C ALA A 330 15.49 -34.75 16.98
N ASN A 331 16.15 -33.71 17.50
CA ASN A 331 15.52 -32.44 17.87
C ASN A 331 15.07 -31.65 16.63
N ALA A 332 15.91 -31.58 15.58
CA ALA A 332 15.56 -30.92 14.33
C ALA A 332 14.34 -31.56 13.65
N GLU A 333 14.30 -32.89 13.55
CA GLU A 333 13.14 -33.63 13.05
C GLU A 333 11.90 -33.49 13.99
N GLY A 334 12.10 -33.17 15.26
CA GLY A 334 11.05 -32.79 16.20
C GLY A 334 10.42 -31.45 15.80
N ASN A 335 11.24 -30.40 15.76
CA ASN A 335 10.80 -29.05 15.40
C ASN A 335 10.16 -28.99 14.01
N GLU A 336 10.67 -29.74 13.02
CA GLU A 336 10.05 -29.81 11.68
C GLU A 336 8.64 -30.41 11.73
N ARG A 337 8.40 -31.44 12.56
CA ARG A 337 7.06 -32.06 12.73
C ARG A 337 6.10 -31.11 13.44
N ASP A 338 6.55 -30.40 14.46
CA ASP A 338 5.72 -29.45 15.21
C ASP A 338 5.37 -28.22 14.34
N LEU A 339 6.34 -27.69 13.59
CA LEU A 339 6.12 -26.62 12.60
C LEU A 339 5.18 -27.08 11.47
N MET A 340 5.30 -28.32 10.98
CA MET A 340 4.31 -28.88 10.05
C MET A 340 2.91 -28.98 10.69
N GLY A 341 2.81 -29.33 11.97
CA GLY A 341 1.55 -29.35 12.70
C GLY A 341 0.88 -27.98 12.75
N GLU A 342 1.65 -26.94 13.09
CA GLU A 342 1.17 -25.56 13.09
C GLU A 342 0.79 -25.09 11.66
N MET A 343 1.60 -25.40 10.64
CA MET A 343 1.27 -25.08 9.25
C MET A 343 -0.02 -25.75 8.75
N HIS A 344 -0.36 -26.96 9.22
CA HIS A 344 -1.64 -27.58 8.89
C HIS A 344 -2.80 -26.89 9.64
N SER A 345 -2.63 -26.58 10.92
CA SER A 345 -3.63 -25.82 11.70
C SER A 345 -3.92 -24.42 11.11
N LEU A 346 -2.86 -23.71 10.68
CA LEU A 346 -2.97 -22.42 9.99
C LEU A 346 -3.60 -22.55 8.60
N ARG A 347 -3.38 -23.66 7.88
CA ARG A 347 -4.05 -23.93 6.60
C ARG A 347 -5.54 -24.23 6.81
N ASP A 348 -5.88 -25.05 7.79
CA ASP A 348 -7.27 -25.42 8.07
C ASP A 348 -8.08 -24.20 8.54
N THR A 349 -7.51 -23.36 9.41
CA THR A 349 -8.16 -22.09 9.82
C THR A 349 -8.27 -21.07 8.67
N LEU A 350 -7.30 -21.03 7.74
CA LEU A 350 -7.42 -20.23 6.51
C LEU A 350 -8.54 -20.74 5.60
N GLU A 351 -8.70 -22.06 5.44
CA GLU A 351 -9.77 -22.65 4.63
C GLU A 351 -11.15 -22.44 5.26
N HIS A 352 -11.28 -22.53 6.59
CA HIS A 352 -12.52 -22.20 7.31
C HIS A 352 -12.89 -20.71 7.17
N THR A 353 -11.96 -19.79 7.44
CA THR A 353 -12.23 -18.35 7.32
C THR A 353 -12.52 -17.91 5.88
N LYS A 354 -11.95 -18.59 4.89
CA LYS A 354 -12.32 -18.46 3.47
C LYS A 354 -13.74 -18.98 3.20
N ALA A 355 -14.11 -20.15 3.72
CA ALA A 355 -15.46 -20.70 3.56
C ALA A 355 -16.54 -19.81 4.22
N ASP A 356 -16.28 -19.28 5.42
CA ASP A 356 -17.16 -18.32 6.09
C ASP A 356 -17.30 -17.01 5.30
N ARG A 357 -16.20 -16.53 4.69
CA ARG A 357 -16.23 -15.37 3.79
C ARG A 357 -17.04 -15.65 2.52
N GLU A 358 -16.88 -16.81 1.90
CA GLU A 358 -17.66 -17.20 0.71
C GLU A 358 -19.15 -17.34 1.05
N LYS A 359 -19.48 -17.90 2.21
CA LYS A 359 -20.84 -17.93 2.76
C LYS A 359 -21.40 -16.51 2.95
N LEU A 360 -20.70 -15.63 3.66
CA LEU A 360 -21.14 -14.25 3.90
C LEU A 360 -21.34 -13.46 2.59
N VAL A 361 -20.50 -13.70 1.58
CA VAL A 361 -20.67 -13.12 0.22
C VAL A 361 -21.91 -13.66 -0.48
N ASN A 362 -22.28 -14.93 -0.28
CA ASN A 362 -23.51 -15.49 -0.81
C ASN A 362 -24.73 -14.94 -0.05
N ASP A 363 -24.73 -14.96 1.27
CA ASP A 363 -25.79 -14.40 2.13
C ASP A 363 -26.06 -12.92 1.78
N PHE A 364 -25.01 -12.12 1.58
CA PHE A 364 -25.12 -10.73 1.11
C PHE A 364 -25.70 -10.62 -0.31
N ARG A 365 -25.30 -11.49 -1.25
CA ARG A 365 -25.89 -11.54 -2.61
C ARG A 365 -27.37 -11.91 -2.58
N GLU A 366 -27.79 -12.74 -1.65
CA GLU A 366 -29.20 -13.13 -1.48
C GLU A 366 -30.01 -11.96 -0.91
N SER A 367 -29.49 -11.28 0.12
CA SER A 367 -30.08 -10.05 0.67
C SER A 367 -30.21 -8.94 -0.38
N VAL A 368 -29.15 -8.67 -1.16
CA VAL A 368 -29.19 -7.70 -2.28
C VAL A 368 -30.21 -8.10 -3.35
N ARG A 369 -30.39 -9.41 -3.60
CA ARG A 369 -31.40 -9.92 -4.53
C ARG A 369 -32.82 -9.70 -4.00
N ALA A 370 -33.06 -9.93 -2.70
CA ALA A 370 -34.35 -9.68 -2.05
C ALA A 370 -34.73 -8.19 -2.09
N VAL A 371 -33.85 -7.30 -1.65
CA VAL A 371 -34.05 -5.84 -1.71
C VAL A 371 -34.24 -5.34 -3.15
N SER A 372 -33.58 -5.96 -4.14
CA SER A 372 -33.81 -5.65 -5.56
C SER A 372 -35.19 -6.09 -6.05
N GLY A 373 -35.75 -7.18 -5.50
CA GLY A 373 -37.11 -7.64 -5.74
C GLY A 373 -38.14 -6.69 -5.12
N GLU A 374 -38.01 -6.39 -3.82
CA GLU A 374 -38.84 -5.42 -3.10
C GLU A 374 -38.87 -4.05 -3.80
N LEU A 375 -37.72 -3.57 -4.27
CA LEU A 375 -37.62 -2.33 -5.04
C LEU A 375 -38.30 -2.41 -6.41
N ALA A 376 -38.36 -3.59 -7.04
CA ALA A 376 -39.09 -3.79 -8.29
C ALA A 376 -40.62 -3.84 -8.04
N GLU A 377 -41.06 -4.49 -6.96
CA GLU A 377 -42.46 -4.52 -6.53
C GLU A 377 -42.96 -3.13 -6.13
N LEU A 378 -42.18 -2.36 -5.36
CA LEU A 378 -42.50 -0.99 -4.98
C LEU A 378 -42.58 -0.06 -6.20
N LYS A 379 -41.72 -0.26 -7.22
CA LYS A 379 -41.83 0.47 -8.50
C LYS A 379 -43.10 0.08 -9.26
N ALA A 380 -43.47 -1.20 -9.29
CA ALA A 380 -44.70 -1.66 -9.93
C ALA A 380 -45.94 -1.13 -9.19
N TYR A 381 -45.92 -1.06 -7.86
CA TYR A 381 -46.99 -0.49 -7.05
C TYR A 381 -47.13 1.03 -7.27
N ASN A 382 -46.02 1.78 -7.24
CA ASN A 382 -46.03 3.21 -7.57
C ASN A 382 -46.53 3.47 -9.00
N GLN A 383 -46.19 2.61 -9.98
CA GLN A 383 -46.73 2.74 -11.33
C GLN A 383 -48.25 2.49 -11.40
N ARG A 384 -48.80 1.57 -10.59
CA ARG A 384 -50.25 1.40 -10.46
C ARG A 384 -50.90 2.65 -9.86
N LEU A 385 -50.36 3.18 -8.75
CA LEU A 385 -50.86 4.42 -8.14
C LEU A 385 -50.80 5.62 -9.10
N VAL A 386 -49.77 5.73 -9.94
CA VAL A 386 -49.71 6.78 -10.98
C VAL A 386 -50.83 6.61 -12.02
N ASN A 387 -51.09 5.37 -12.46
CA ASN A 387 -52.17 5.07 -13.40
C ASN A 387 -53.56 5.32 -12.78
N GLU A 388 -53.77 4.93 -11.52
CA GLU A 388 -55.00 5.16 -10.76
C GLU A 388 -55.25 6.66 -10.53
N ASN A 389 -54.22 7.43 -10.15
CA ASN A 389 -54.32 8.89 -10.04
C ASN A 389 -54.64 9.57 -11.38
N SER A 390 -54.15 9.02 -12.51
CA SER A 390 -54.54 9.51 -13.85
C SER A 390 -56.04 9.27 -14.10
N GLN A 391 -56.53 8.05 -13.85
CA GLN A 391 -57.96 7.72 -14.03
C GLN A 391 -58.87 8.55 -13.11
N LEU A 392 -58.43 8.87 -11.89
CA LEU A 392 -59.13 9.78 -10.99
C LEU A 392 -59.12 11.22 -11.51
N HIS A 393 -58.01 11.67 -12.12
CA HIS A 393 -57.97 12.97 -12.80
C HIS A 393 -58.93 13.04 -13.99
N ASP A 394 -58.94 12.03 -14.87
CA ASP A 394 -59.85 11.92 -16.01
C ASP A 394 -61.32 11.92 -15.54
N SER A 395 -61.61 11.23 -14.44
CA SER A 395 -62.94 11.19 -13.81
C SER A 395 -63.35 12.53 -13.20
N LEU A 396 -62.41 13.26 -12.59
CA LEU A 396 -62.65 14.60 -12.05
C LEU A 396 -62.84 15.63 -13.18
N GLU A 397 -62.19 15.47 -14.33
CA GLU A 397 -62.42 16.32 -15.50
C GLU A 397 -63.84 16.11 -16.04
N GLN A 398 -64.29 14.86 -16.24
CA GLN A 398 -65.66 14.53 -16.62
C GLN A 398 -66.71 15.07 -15.63
N LEU A 399 -66.45 15.00 -14.32
CA LEU A 399 -67.33 15.59 -13.31
C LEU A 399 -67.39 17.12 -13.39
N ASN A 400 -66.29 17.78 -13.77
CA ASN A 400 -66.29 19.23 -14.02
C ASN A 400 -67.03 19.59 -15.32
N GLU A 401 -66.91 18.79 -16.39
CA GLU A 401 -67.72 18.96 -17.61
C GLU A 401 -69.23 18.84 -17.31
N LEU A 402 -69.64 17.79 -16.59
CA LEU A 402 -71.02 17.59 -16.15
C LEU A 402 -71.51 18.75 -15.26
N ARG A 403 -70.67 19.25 -14.35
CA ARG A 403 -70.98 20.43 -13.53
C ARG A 403 -71.15 21.69 -14.36
N ASN A 404 -70.30 21.92 -15.36
CA ASN A 404 -70.40 23.06 -16.27
C ASN A 404 -71.67 22.98 -17.13
N ALA A 405 -72.03 21.78 -17.61
CA ALA A 405 -73.29 21.55 -18.31
C ALA A 405 -74.52 21.77 -17.42
N LEU A 406 -74.46 21.36 -16.14
CA LEU A 406 -75.51 21.59 -15.15
C LEU A 406 -75.68 23.08 -14.85
N ASN A 407 -74.60 23.81 -14.57
CA ASN A 407 -74.62 25.26 -14.39
C ASN A 407 -75.25 25.97 -15.61
N ALA A 408 -74.83 25.60 -16.82
CA ALA A 408 -75.38 26.15 -18.07
C ALA A 408 -76.84 25.73 -18.35
N SER A 409 -77.38 24.74 -17.63
CA SER A 409 -78.81 24.40 -17.62
C SER A 409 -79.57 25.21 -16.56
N GLU A 410 -78.95 25.45 -15.40
CA GLU A 410 -79.50 26.30 -14.34
C GLU A 410 -79.61 27.76 -14.80
N ASP A 411 -78.61 28.29 -15.51
CA ASP A 411 -78.68 29.60 -16.17
C ASP A 411 -79.86 29.69 -17.15
N LYS A 412 -80.11 28.64 -17.94
CA LYS A 412 -81.26 28.58 -18.87
C LYS A 412 -82.58 28.54 -18.11
N LEU A 413 -82.67 27.77 -17.04
CA LEU A 413 -83.85 27.71 -16.16
C LEU A 413 -84.09 29.02 -15.42
N SER A 414 -83.05 29.71 -14.98
CA SER A 414 -83.10 31.04 -14.37
C SER A 414 -83.63 32.09 -15.36
N ASN A 415 -83.09 32.11 -16.58
CA ASN A 415 -83.60 32.96 -17.66
C ASN A 415 -85.05 32.65 -18.06
N LEU A 416 -85.46 31.37 -18.06
CA LEU A 416 -86.86 30.98 -18.28
C LEU A 416 -87.77 31.43 -17.13
N ARG A 417 -87.39 31.21 -15.86
CA ARG A 417 -88.13 31.70 -14.69
C ARG A 417 -88.29 33.22 -14.71
N LYS A 418 -87.24 33.96 -15.10
CA LYS A 418 -87.31 35.42 -15.27
C LYS A 418 -88.33 35.81 -16.33
N LYS A 419 -88.35 35.16 -17.49
CA LYS A 419 -89.36 35.39 -18.54
C LYS A 419 -90.77 35.06 -18.09
N PHE A 420 -90.97 33.97 -17.34
CA PHE A 420 -92.28 33.64 -16.77
C PHE A 420 -92.75 34.72 -15.80
N ALA A 421 -91.88 35.19 -14.89
CA ALA A 421 -92.19 36.30 -13.99
C ALA A 421 -92.49 37.61 -14.76
N GLU A 422 -91.74 37.92 -15.83
CA GLU A 422 -92.01 39.08 -16.70
C GLU A 422 -93.39 39.00 -17.37
N THR A 423 -93.83 37.81 -17.82
CA THR A 423 -95.18 37.62 -18.36
C THR A 423 -96.28 37.58 -17.29
N GLU A 424 -95.99 37.09 -16.08
CA GLU A 424 -96.92 37.08 -14.95
C GLU A 424 -97.17 38.51 -14.44
N ASP A 425 -96.13 39.34 -14.39
CA ASP A 425 -96.18 40.79 -14.21
C ASP A 425 -97.05 41.47 -15.28
N GLU A 426 -96.88 41.10 -16.55
CA GLU A 426 -97.64 41.67 -17.69
C GLU A 426 -99.12 41.29 -17.62
N PHE A 427 -99.44 40.01 -17.34
CA PHE A 427 -100.82 39.58 -17.08
C PHE A 427 -101.43 40.25 -15.84
N THR A 428 -100.64 40.47 -14.78
CA THR A 428 -101.11 41.16 -13.57
C THR A 428 -101.47 42.60 -13.87
N ARG A 429 -100.63 43.33 -14.61
CA ARG A 429 -100.92 44.71 -15.06
C ARG A 429 -102.15 44.77 -15.97
N GLU A 430 -102.36 43.79 -16.85
CA GLU A 430 -103.55 43.74 -17.70
C GLU A 430 -104.83 43.43 -16.89
N ILE A 431 -104.74 42.58 -15.85
CA ILE A 431 -105.84 42.37 -14.90
C ILE A 431 -106.13 43.65 -14.09
N GLU A 432 -105.10 44.36 -13.63
CA GLU A 432 -105.25 45.66 -12.97
C GLU A 432 -105.92 46.69 -13.91
N ARG A 433 -105.48 46.77 -15.16
CA ARG A 433 -106.07 47.64 -16.21
C ARG A 433 -107.55 47.34 -16.42
N VAL A 434 -107.91 46.07 -16.58
CA VAL A 434 -109.31 45.62 -16.77
C VAL A 434 -110.16 45.80 -15.51
N THR A 435 -109.59 45.69 -14.31
CA THR A 435 -110.32 46.01 -13.06
C THR A 435 -110.53 47.51 -12.88
N ALA A 436 -109.58 48.36 -13.29
CA ALA A 436 -109.75 49.80 -13.34
C ALA A 436 -110.88 50.21 -14.33
N GLU A 437 -110.86 49.71 -15.57
CA GLU A 437 -111.94 49.93 -16.55
C GLU A 437 -113.31 49.47 -16.01
N ARG A 438 -113.35 48.32 -15.32
CA ARG A 438 -114.57 47.79 -14.69
C ARG A 438 -115.09 48.67 -13.55
N ASP A 439 -114.21 49.32 -12.81
CA ASP A 439 -114.57 50.19 -11.69
C ASP A 439 -114.91 51.61 -12.15
N GLU A 440 -114.30 52.11 -13.24
CA GLU A 440 -114.80 53.28 -13.97
C GLU A 440 -116.21 53.02 -14.53
N LEU A 441 -116.46 51.86 -15.15
CA LEU A 441 -117.80 51.45 -15.59
C LEU A 441 -118.79 51.32 -14.42
N ARG A 442 -118.33 50.91 -13.23
CA ARG A 442 -119.15 50.92 -12.00
C ARG A 442 -119.50 52.35 -11.58
N ASN A 443 -118.53 53.26 -11.58
CA ASN A 443 -118.73 54.67 -11.24
C ASN A 443 -119.67 55.36 -12.23
N VAL A 444 -119.53 55.12 -13.54
CA VAL A 444 -120.47 55.62 -14.57
C VAL A 444 -121.88 55.07 -14.34
N LYS A 445 -122.01 53.78 -14.02
CA LYS A 445 -123.31 53.15 -13.69
C LYS A 445 -123.94 53.73 -12.41
N GLU A 446 -123.13 54.09 -11.41
CA GLU A 446 -123.59 54.76 -10.20
C GLU A 446 -124.00 56.23 -10.46
N ILE A 447 -123.24 56.97 -11.27
CA ILE A 447 -123.62 58.31 -11.73
C ILE A 447 -124.96 58.26 -12.49
N LEU A 448 -125.17 57.28 -13.36
CA LEU A 448 -126.46 57.07 -14.04
C LEU A 448 -127.60 56.76 -13.07
N SER A 449 -127.36 55.96 -12.02
CA SER A 449 -128.33 55.70 -10.94
C SER A 449 -128.65 56.97 -10.13
N ASN A 450 -127.65 57.78 -9.84
CA ASN A 450 -127.81 59.06 -9.14
C ASN A 450 -128.55 60.10 -10.01
N LEU A 451 -128.34 60.12 -11.32
CA LEU A 451 -129.12 60.93 -12.26
C LEU A 451 -130.56 60.43 -12.38
N GLN A 452 -130.80 59.11 -12.41
CA GLN A 452 -132.15 58.54 -12.38
C GLN A 452 -132.91 58.89 -11.09
N THR A 453 -132.24 58.89 -9.93
CA THR A 453 -132.87 59.27 -8.66
C THR A 453 -133.00 60.78 -8.47
N GLN A 454 -132.13 61.61 -9.07
CA GLN A 454 -132.37 63.05 -9.19
C GLN A 454 -133.59 63.35 -10.07
N ARG A 455 -133.76 62.65 -11.19
CA ARG A 455 -134.96 62.79 -12.06
C ARG A 455 -136.24 62.52 -11.28
N LYS A 456 -136.32 61.38 -10.58
CA LYS A 456 -137.48 61.05 -9.70
C LYS A 456 -137.74 62.11 -8.62
N LYS A 457 -136.69 62.69 -8.03
CA LYS A 457 -136.82 63.77 -7.02
C LYS A 457 -137.19 65.14 -7.60
N ALA A 458 -137.03 65.34 -8.91
CA ALA A 458 -137.58 66.49 -9.63
C ALA A 458 -139.08 66.28 -9.91
N ASP A 459 -139.46 65.09 -10.35
CA ASP A 459 -140.86 64.69 -10.59
C ASP A 459 -141.74 64.80 -9.32
N GLU A 460 -141.15 64.65 -8.12
CA GLU A 460 -141.85 64.68 -6.82
C GLU A 460 -142.14 66.09 -6.24
N ARG A 461 -141.70 67.20 -6.86
CA ARG A 461 -141.76 68.55 -6.24
C ARG A 461 -142.66 69.59 -6.89
N GLN A 462 -143.31 69.27 -8.01
CA GLN A 462 -144.22 70.18 -8.74
C GLN A 462 -145.09 69.36 -9.68
N SER A 463 -146.42 69.49 -9.75
CA SER A 463 -147.46 70.10 -8.90
C SER A 463 -148.79 69.46 -9.34
N GLN A 464 -149.91 69.69 -8.66
CA GLN A 464 -151.22 69.41 -9.26
C GLN A 464 -151.52 70.39 -10.41
N THR A 465 -152.29 69.89 -11.39
CA THR A 465 -152.99 70.58 -12.50
C THR A 465 -152.17 71.43 -13.48
N ASP A 466 -152.07 70.89 -14.70
CA ASP A 466 -152.27 71.51 -16.03
C ASP A 466 -151.76 72.93 -16.29
N ASP A 467 -150.74 73.06 -17.15
CA ASP A 467 -150.98 73.44 -18.57
C ASP A 467 -149.74 73.21 -19.49
N GLU A 468 -149.92 73.35 -20.81
CA GLU A 468 -148.87 73.40 -21.87
C GLU A 468 -147.91 74.63 -21.73
N PRO A 469 -146.80 74.86 -22.51
CA PRO A 469 -146.43 74.28 -23.84
C PRO A 469 -144.91 74.10 -24.20
N LYS A 470 -144.64 73.60 -25.44
CA LYS A 470 -143.51 73.91 -26.39
C LYS A 470 -142.03 73.77 -25.98
N GLN A 471 -141.29 72.93 -26.74
CA GLN A 471 -140.11 73.22 -27.60
C GLN A 471 -139.49 71.87 -28.06
N ARG A 472 -139.28 71.52 -29.34
CA ARG A 472 -138.59 72.19 -30.47
C ARG A 472 -137.14 72.61 -30.19
N MET A 473 -136.28 71.66 -29.80
CA MET A 473 -134.80 71.78 -29.86
C MET A 473 -134.04 70.43 -29.78
N THR A 474 -134.70 69.26 -29.90
CA THR A 474 -134.12 67.96 -29.50
C THR A 474 -133.95 66.90 -30.60
N GLU A 475 -134.73 66.94 -31.68
CA GLU A 475 -134.68 65.88 -32.72
C GLU A 475 -133.37 65.89 -33.54
N GLN A 476 -132.73 67.06 -33.68
CA GLN A 476 -131.51 67.21 -34.48
C GLN A 476 -130.27 66.63 -33.78
N GLN A 477 -130.14 66.80 -32.45
CA GLN A 477 -129.08 66.17 -31.65
C GLN A 477 -129.28 64.65 -31.51
N ILE A 478 -130.53 64.17 -31.49
CA ILE A 478 -130.81 62.72 -31.48
C ILE A 478 -130.41 62.09 -32.82
N ALA A 479 -130.66 62.76 -33.95
CA ALA A 479 -130.20 62.29 -35.26
C ALA A 479 -128.66 62.21 -35.33
N GLU A 480 -127.96 63.28 -34.94
CA GLU A 480 -126.49 63.37 -34.93
C GLU A 480 -125.86 62.32 -34.00
N MET A 481 -126.44 62.08 -32.82
CA MET A 481 -126.02 61.02 -31.89
C MET A 481 -126.30 59.60 -32.42
N VAL A 482 -127.38 59.39 -33.18
CA VAL A 482 -127.65 58.11 -33.84
C VAL A 482 -126.67 57.88 -35.00
N GLU A 483 -126.33 58.91 -35.77
CA GLU A 483 -125.35 58.81 -36.86
C GLU A 483 -123.94 58.51 -36.32
N GLN A 484 -123.52 59.16 -35.22
CA GLN A 484 -122.29 58.79 -34.49
C GLN A 484 -122.34 57.35 -33.95
N ASN A 485 -123.48 56.87 -33.44
CA ASN A 485 -123.62 55.48 -33.00
C ASN A 485 -123.60 54.47 -34.17
N VAL A 486 -124.02 54.87 -35.37
CA VAL A 486 -123.85 54.03 -36.57
C VAL A 486 -122.38 54.03 -37.01
N GLN A 487 -121.71 55.18 -37.04
CA GLN A 487 -120.29 55.30 -37.39
C GLN A 487 -119.39 54.50 -36.44
N LEU A 488 -119.53 54.68 -35.12
CA LEU A 488 -118.79 53.88 -34.13
C LEU A 488 -119.08 52.38 -34.25
N LYS A 489 -120.27 51.99 -34.71
CA LYS A 489 -120.65 50.58 -34.90
C LYS A 489 -120.13 50.00 -36.21
N THR A 490 -119.94 50.80 -37.26
CA THR A 490 -119.17 50.39 -38.44
C THR A 490 -117.68 50.31 -38.14
N GLU A 491 -117.10 51.31 -37.47
CA GLU A 491 -115.69 51.31 -37.07
C GLU A 491 -115.34 50.11 -36.17
N LEU A 492 -116.20 49.77 -35.20
CA LEU A 492 -115.98 48.62 -34.32
C LEU A 492 -116.09 47.29 -35.08
N ASN A 493 -117.00 47.18 -36.04
CA ASN A 493 -117.16 45.98 -36.87
C ASN A 493 -116.01 45.83 -37.91
N GLU A 494 -115.50 46.93 -38.44
CA GLU A 494 -114.30 46.98 -39.28
C GLU A 494 -113.05 46.61 -38.45
N ARG A 495 -112.96 47.07 -37.20
CA ARG A 495 -111.85 46.78 -36.28
C ARG A 495 -111.88 45.33 -35.76
N GLU A 496 -113.07 44.73 -35.62
CA GLU A 496 -113.20 43.28 -35.41
C GLU A 496 -112.80 42.47 -36.66
N GLU A 497 -113.13 42.92 -37.87
CA GLU A 497 -112.60 42.31 -39.10
C GLU A 497 -111.07 42.46 -39.23
N GLU A 498 -110.49 43.62 -38.89
CA GLU A 498 -109.04 43.81 -38.83
C GLU A 498 -108.40 42.84 -37.83
N LEU A 499 -108.97 42.67 -36.63
CA LEU A 499 -108.46 41.71 -35.64
C LEU A 499 -108.56 40.26 -36.11
N TYR A 500 -109.61 39.89 -36.85
CA TYR A 500 -109.71 38.56 -37.47
C TYR A 500 -108.70 38.34 -38.61
N ARG A 501 -108.38 39.39 -39.39
CA ARG A 501 -107.32 39.34 -40.42
C ARG A 501 -105.93 39.24 -39.76
N LEU A 502 -105.62 40.14 -38.83
CA LEU A 502 -104.33 40.19 -38.13
C LEU A 502 -104.03 38.89 -37.35
N ARG A 503 -105.07 38.22 -36.82
CA ARG A 503 -104.94 36.91 -36.17
C ARG A 503 -104.62 35.78 -37.14
N ASN A 504 -105.13 35.82 -38.38
CA ASN A 504 -104.83 34.83 -39.41
C ASN A 504 -103.47 35.09 -40.06
N ASP A 505 -103.14 36.34 -40.36
CA ASP A 505 -101.86 36.73 -40.98
C ASP A 505 -100.67 36.37 -40.06
N LYS A 506 -100.82 36.54 -38.74
CA LYS A 506 -99.78 36.16 -37.76
C LYS A 506 -99.52 34.64 -37.70
N VAL A 507 -100.49 33.80 -38.09
CA VAL A 507 -100.33 32.33 -38.11
C VAL A 507 -99.68 31.83 -39.42
N LEU A 508 -99.76 32.61 -40.51
CA LEU A 508 -99.10 32.28 -41.79
C LEU A 508 -97.66 32.80 -41.89
N ALA A 509 -97.33 33.89 -41.19
CA ALA A 509 -96.01 34.52 -41.25
C ALA A 509 -94.88 33.68 -40.63
N GLU A 510 -95.12 32.99 -39.50
CA GLU A 510 -94.07 32.21 -38.81
C GLU A 510 -93.67 30.90 -39.51
N ILE A 511 -94.34 30.52 -40.60
CA ILE A 511 -94.06 29.29 -41.36
C ILE A 511 -93.30 29.58 -42.68
N THR A 512 -93.19 30.83 -43.14
CA THR A 512 -92.84 31.11 -44.56
C THR A 512 -91.75 32.15 -44.88
N THR A 513 -90.65 32.27 -44.11
CA THR A 513 -89.34 32.70 -44.66
C THR A 513 -88.13 32.30 -43.79
N SER A 514 -87.52 31.12 -43.99
CA SER A 514 -86.05 30.88 -43.85
C SER A 514 -85.59 29.48 -44.31
N GLU A 515 -86.19 28.91 -45.35
CA GLU A 515 -85.41 27.99 -46.21
C GLU A 515 -84.36 28.83 -46.97
N GLY A 516 -83.13 28.37 -47.20
CA GLY A 516 -82.48 27.10 -46.88
C GLY A 516 -81.39 26.82 -47.93
N HIS A 517 -80.40 25.96 -47.62
CA HIS A 517 -79.40 25.30 -48.51
C HIS A 517 -78.33 24.66 -47.58
N SER A 518 -77.64 23.53 -47.84
CA SER A 518 -77.82 22.34 -48.69
C SER A 518 -76.62 21.40 -48.30
N LYS A 519 -76.62 20.06 -48.26
CA LYS A 519 -77.33 19.03 -49.05
C LYS A 519 -77.54 17.71 -48.25
N ARG A 520 -78.55 16.94 -48.68
CA ARG A 520 -78.76 15.46 -48.56
C ARG A 520 -77.78 14.68 -49.47
N PRO A 521 -77.86 13.33 -49.64
CA PRO A 521 -78.07 12.16 -48.74
C PRO A 521 -76.97 11.08 -49.10
N PRO A 522 -77.19 9.74 -49.18
CA PRO A 522 -78.15 8.79 -48.56
C PRO A 522 -77.43 7.60 -47.82
N SER A 523 -78.12 6.88 -46.91
CA SER A 523 -78.66 5.49 -47.02
C SER A 523 -77.68 4.33 -46.76
N ASP A 524 -78.28 3.16 -46.45
CA ASP A 524 -77.72 1.80 -46.49
C ASP A 524 -76.73 1.45 -45.35
N THR A 525 -76.81 0.32 -44.63
CA THR A 525 -77.67 -0.90 -44.71
C THR A 525 -78.02 -1.46 -43.33
N ASP A 526 -79.15 -2.18 -43.22
CA ASP A 526 -79.43 -3.51 -42.59
C ASP A 526 -78.66 -3.99 -41.31
N SER A 527 -79.16 -4.91 -40.45
CA SER A 527 -80.21 -5.94 -40.58
C SER A 527 -80.70 -6.49 -39.21
N ALA A 528 -81.85 -7.19 -39.19
CA ALA A 528 -82.20 -8.34 -38.32
C ALA A 528 -82.09 -8.22 -36.76
N THR A 529 -83.14 -8.13 -35.93
CA THR A 529 -84.36 -8.96 -35.65
C THR A 529 -84.24 -10.05 -34.57
N SER A 530 -85.29 -10.11 -33.71
CA SER A 530 -85.89 -11.32 -33.07
C SER A 530 -85.15 -11.98 -31.90
N ASN A 531 -85.78 -12.35 -30.77
CA ASN A 531 -87.14 -12.11 -30.20
C ASN A 531 -87.05 -12.38 -28.66
N ASN A 532 -88.00 -12.17 -27.73
CA ASN A 532 -89.48 -12.16 -27.67
C ASN A 532 -89.95 -10.98 -26.75
N ASP A 533 -91.22 -10.61 -26.50
CA ASP A 533 -92.52 -11.29 -26.29
C ASP A 533 -92.59 -12.18 -25.00
N TRP A 534 -93.63 -12.13 -24.15
CA TRP A 534 -95.05 -11.81 -24.39
C TRP A 534 -95.73 -10.96 -23.28
N GLU A 535 -96.66 -10.09 -23.70
CA GLU A 535 -97.98 -9.71 -23.10
C GLU A 535 -98.16 -9.45 -21.55
N ARG A 536 -99.18 -8.71 -21.07
CA ARG A 536 -100.44 -8.22 -21.67
C ARG A 536 -100.94 -6.88 -21.07
N MET A 537 -101.89 -6.27 -21.77
CA MET A 537 -102.55 -4.99 -21.48
C MET A 537 -103.14 -4.82 -20.06
N GLY A 538 -103.14 -3.56 -19.59
CA GLY A 538 -104.10 -3.08 -18.60
C GLY A 538 -105.35 -2.45 -19.24
N LYS A 539 -106.48 -2.55 -18.53
CA LYS A 539 -107.82 -1.96 -18.73
C LYS A 539 -108.58 -2.26 -17.42
N GLU A 540 -109.58 -1.52 -16.93
CA GLU A 540 -110.17 -0.19 -17.16
C GLU A 540 -111.10 0.02 -15.93
N GLU A 541 -111.53 1.24 -15.57
CA GLU A 541 -112.33 1.46 -14.34
C GLU A 541 -113.76 0.89 -14.42
N ILE A 542 -114.34 0.50 -13.27
CA ILE A 542 -115.79 0.61 -12.97
C ILE A 542 -116.07 0.44 -11.45
N GLU A 543 -117.21 0.96 -11.01
CA GLU A 543 -117.61 1.33 -9.65
C GLU A 543 -118.05 0.20 -8.67
N VAL A 544 -118.11 0.60 -7.38
CA VAL A 544 -119.21 0.37 -6.40
C VAL A 544 -119.21 -0.84 -5.42
N GLU A 545 -119.64 -0.50 -4.18
CA GLU A 545 -120.13 -1.31 -3.04
C GLU A 545 -119.24 -2.36 -2.31
N GLY A 546 -119.26 -2.30 -0.96
CA GLY A 546 -119.52 -3.53 -0.19
C GLY A 546 -118.77 -3.82 1.13
N VAL A 547 -119.31 -3.35 2.27
CA VAL A 547 -119.52 -4.13 3.52
C VAL A 547 -118.33 -4.77 4.29
N SER A 548 -118.06 -4.20 5.48
CA SER A 548 -117.75 -4.83 6.80
C SER A 548 -116.57 -5.83 7.04
N SER A 549 -115.72 -5.41 8.00
CA SER A 549 -115.31 -6.15 9.22
C SER A 549 -114.58 -7.51 9.18
N SER A 550 -113.50 -7.65 9.97
CA SER A 550 -113.44 -8.54 11.18
C SER A 550 -112.01 -8.89 11.66
N ALA A 551 -111.75 -8.79 12.98
CA ALA A 551 -110.58 -9.33 13.74
C ALA A 551 -109.17 -8.89 13.27
N GLY A 552 -108.06 -9.04 14.02
CA GLY A 552 -107.75 -9.53 15.38
C GLY A 552 -106.22 -9.38 15.57
N SER A 553 -105.55 -9.64 16.71
CA SER A 553 -105.93 -10.05 18.08
C SER A 553 -104.76 -9.69 19.04
N GLU A 554 -104.87 -10.00 20.34
CA GLU A 554 -103.76 -10.15 21.32
C GLU A 554 -102.87 -8.93 21.68
N GLU A 555 -102.30 -8.77 22.89
CA GLU A 555 -102.54 -9.29 24.25
C GLU A 555 -101.73 -8.35 25.21
N LYS A 556 -102.20 -7.82 26.37
CA LYS A 556 -102.40 -8.50 27.66
C LYS A 556 -103.10 -7.62 28.72
N GLU A 557 -103.70 -8.31 29.69
CA GLU A 557 -104.31 -7.81 30.94
C GLU A 557 -103.29 -7.40 32.02
N THR A 558 -103.61 -6.82 33.20
CA THR A 558 -104.61 -5.83 33.71
C THR A 558 -103.92 -5.15 34.95
N HIS A 559 -104.45 -4.57 36.04
CA HIS A 559 -105.77 -4.40 36.68
C HIS A 559 -105.73 -3.24 37.71
N MET A 560 -106.78 -3.12 38.54
CA MET A 560 -106.90 -2.36 39.80
C MET A 560 -107.13 -0.82 39.72
N ALA A 561 -108.11 -0.22 40.42
CA ALA A 561 -109.51 -0.58 40.68
C ALA A 561 -110.26 0.62 41.32
N ASN A 562 -111.28 1.12 40.62
CA ASN A 562 -112.41 1.99 41.06
C ASN A 562 -112.50 2.51 42.51
N LYS A 563 -112.83 3.82 42.62
CA LYS A 563 -114.13 4.25 43.20
C LYS A 563 -114.50 5.72 42.86
N ARG A 564 -115.65 5.93 42.21
CA ARG A 564 -116.32 7.24 42.05
C ARG A 564 -117.80 7.04 41.69
N LYS A 565 -118.74 7.72 42.36
CA LYS A 565 -120.13 7.99 41.90
C LYS A 565 -120.76 9.09 42.78
N LYS A 566 -121.86 9.70 42.32
CA LYS A 566 -122.30 11.06 42.71
C LYS A 566 -123.83 11.22 42.62
N SER A 567 -124.40 11.94 43.60
CA SER A 567 -125.69 12.67 43.66
C SER A 567 -127.04 12.02 43.29
N SER A 568 -128.08 12.41 44.04
CA SER A 568 -129.51 12.29 43.72
C SER A 568 -130.36 13.30 44.53
N GLU A 569 -131.62 13.47 44.14
CA GLU A 569 -132.61 14.48 44.58
C GLU A 569 -133.49 13.99 45.77
N LEU A 570 -134.31 14.74 46.54
CA LEU A 570 -135.37 15.76 46.28
C LEU A 570 -136.55 15.19 45.44
N SER A 571 -137.85 15.34 45.76
CA SER A 571 -138.64 16.04 46.82
C SER A 571 -140.03 15.36 47.01
N ASP A 572 -140.93 15.96 47.83
CA ASP A 572 -142.42 15.78 47.94
C ASP A 572 -142.95 15.20 49.28
N SER A 573 -144.18 15.50 49.76
CA SER A 573 -145.05 16.69 49.64
C SER A 573 -146.22 16.66 50.68
N SER A 574 -146.92 17.80 50.84
CA SER A 574 -148.26 18.01 51.45
C SER A 574 -148.58 17.63 52.90
N THR A 575 -149.35 18.52 53.55
CA THR A 575 -150.12 18.31 54.79
C THR A 575 -151.55 17.84 54.50
N GLN A 576 -152.28 17.40 55.53
CA GLN A 576 -153.75 17.31 55.55
C GLN A 576 -154.28 17.72 56.94
N THR A 577 -155.45 18.37 57.00
CA THR A 577 -156.07 18.91 58.22
C THR A 577 -157.60 18.81 58.18
N ASP A 578 -158.20 18.33 59.26
CA ASP A 578 -159.62 18.38 59.64
C ASP A 578 -159.65 18.37 61.19
N GLU A 579 -160.62 18.91 61.94
CA GLU A 579 -161.88 19.61 61.60
C GLU A 579 -162.22 20.64 62.72
N THR A 580 -163.26 21.47 62.55
CA THR A 580 -163.59 22.62 63.43
C THR A 580 -164.54 22.31 64.59
N GLN A 581 -164.54 23.13 65.67
CA GLN A 581 -165.81 23.50 66.34
C GLN A 581 -165.78 24.75 67.26
N PHE A 582 -166.70 25.69 66.97
CA PHE A 582 -167.52 26.55 67.87
C PHE A 582 -166.91 27.40 69.01
N GLY A 583 -167.25 28.70 69.05
CA GLY A 583 -167.01 29.58 70.21
C GLY A 583 -166.90 31.09 69.90
N GLU A 584 -167.99 31.72 69.47
CA GLU A 584 -168.04 33.11 68.99
C GLU A 584 -167.95 34.18 70.12
N ASP A 585 -167.81 35.45 69.73
CA ASP A 585 -167.95 36.70 70.51
C ASP A 585 -167.06 36.94 71.75
N LYS A 586 -166.25 35.95 72.18
CA LYS A 586 -165.04 36.17 73.01
C LYS A 586 -163.75 35.72 72.34
N SER A 587 -163.88 35.24 71.11
CA SER A 587 -162.76 34.94 70.22
C SER A 587 -162.14 36.20 69.63
N GLU A 588 -162.88 37.29 69.40
CA GLU A 588 -162.44 38.41 68.54
C GLU A 588 -161.31 39.28 69.14
N GLU A 589 -161.40 39.74 70.40
CA GLU A 589 -160.25 40.42 71.06
C GLU A 589 -159.04 39.48 71.21
N ARG A 590 -159.29 38.18 71.42
CA ARG A 590 -158.24 37.16 71.47
C ARG A 590 -157.64 36.88 70.10
N LEU A 591 -158.42 36.97 69.03
CA LEU A 591 -157.98 36.85 67.65
C LEU A 591 -157.10 38.04 67.30
N ASN A 592 -157.52 39.27 67.58
CA ASN A 592 -156.67 40.45 67.33
C ASN A 592 -155.31 40.35 68.06
N LEU A 593 -155.29 39.90 69.32
CA LEU A 593 -154.04 39.67 70.07
C LEU A 593 -153.22 38.49 69.52
N LEU A 594 -153.86 37.37 69.21
CA LEU A 594 -153.20 36.21 68.62
C LEU A 594 -152.73 36.45 67.18
N GLU A 595 -153.41 37.32 66.42
CA GLU A 595 -153.08 37.70 65.05
C GLU A 595 -151.95 38.73 65.05
N GLU A 596 -151.90 39.66 66.00
CA GLU A 596 -150.73 40.52 66.20
C GLU A 596 -149.51 39.69 66.63
N ASP A 597 -149.67 38.72 67.53
CA ASP A 597 -148.58 37.83 67.96
C ASP A 597 -148.20 36.79 66.89
N LEU A 598 -149.13 36.32 66.06
CA LEU A 598 -148.88 35.43 64.93
C LEU A 598 -148.28 36.19 63.74
N ALA A 599 -148.61 37.47 63.52
CA ALA A 599 -147.91 38.34 62.58
C ALA A 599 -146.49 38.66 63.05
N LYS A 600 -146.26 38.91 64.35
CA LYS A 600 -144.91 38.99 64.94
C LYS A 600 -144.16 37.67 64.80
N ALA A 601 -144.81 36.53 65.03
CA ALA A 601 -144.21 35.20 64.87
C ALA A 601 -143.84 34.94 63.41
N ASN A 602 -144.74 35.23 62.46
CA ASN A 602 -144.51 35.07 61.03
C ASN A 602 -143.38 35.98 60.55
N SER A 603 -143.39 37.28 60.83
CA SER A 603 -142.29 38.18 60.43
C SER A 603 -140.95 37.78 61.07
N LYS A 604 -140.96 37.19 62.28
CA LYS A 604 -139.77 36.62 62.92
C LYS A 604 -139.34 35.28 62.29
N CYS A 605 -140.27 34.46 61.83
CA CYS A 605 -140.01 33.23 61.08
C CYS A 605 -139.51 33.52 59.67
N GLU A 606 -140.03 34.54 58.99
CA GLU A 606 -139.51 35.06 57.72
C GLU A 606 -138.12 35.67 57.90
N GLY A 607 -137.89 36.39 59.01
CA GLY A 607 -136.56 36.84 59.43
C GLY A 607 -135.59 35.66 59.59
N MET A 608 -135.96 34.64 60.36
CA MET A 608 -135.14 33.42 60.52
C MET A 608 -134.97 32.63 59.21
N ALA A 609 -135.99 32.58 58.35
CA ALA A 609 -135.91 31.89 57.05
C ALA A 609 -134.99 32.62 56.07
N THR A 610 -135.01 33.95 56.05
CA THR A 610 -134.10 34.77 55.24
C THR A 610 -132.68 34.76 55.81
N GLU A 611 -132.50 34.80 57.13
CA GLU A 611 -131.20 34.55 57.78
C GLU A 611 -130.63 33.17 57.45
N LEU A 612 -131.46 32.12 57.47
CA LEU A 612 -131.05 30.74 57.17
C LEU A 612 -130.78 30.53 55.67
N ALA A 613 -131.53 31.19 54.77
CA ALA A 613 -131.21 31.24 53.34
C ALA A 613 -129.87 31.96 53.08
N ASN A 614 -129.63 33.09 53.76
CA ASN A 614 -128.35 33.81 53.69
C ASN A 614 -127.19 33.00 54.29
N ALA A 615 -127.43 32.23 55.36
CA ALA A 615 -126.45 31.31 55.92
C ALA A 615 -126.12 30.16 54.94
N ASN A 616 -127.13 29.57 54.29
CA ASN A 616 -126.94 28.54 53.27
C ASN A 616 -126.19 29.06 52.04
N LEU A 617 -126.44 30.31 51.62
CA LEU A 617 -125.64 30.97 50.57
C LEU A 617 -124.17 31.11 50.98
N ARG A 618 -123.90 31.65 52.18
CA ARG A 618 -122.52 31.77 52.71
C ARG A 618 -121.82 30.42 52.87
N ILE A 619 -122.55 29.36 53.24
CA ILE A 619 -122.03 27.99 53.29
C ILE A 619 -121.69 27.49 51.89
N GLY A 620 -122.57 27.72 50.89
CA GLY A 620 -122.30 27.39 49.49
C GLY A 620 -121.10 28.14 48.89
N GLU A 621 -120.90 29.40 49.28
CA GLU A 621 -119.71 30.20 48.94
C GLU A 621 -118.45 29.64 49.62
N ALA A 622 -118.51 29.32 50.91
CA ALA A 622 -117.41 28.70 51.65
C ALA A 622 -117.02 27.33 51.07
N PHE A 623 -117.98 26.52 50.59
CA PHE A 623 -117.69 25.27 49.89
C PHE A 623 -116.98 25.51 48.54
N LYS A 624 -117.38 26.51 47.75
CA LYS A 624 -116.69 26.88 46.50
C LYS A 624 -115.26 27.36 46.76
N ILE A 625 -115.06 28.20 47.77
CA ILE A 625 -113.72 28.67 48.20
C ILE A 625 -112.87 27.48 48.66
N LYS A 626 -113.46 26.54 49.41
CA LYS A 626 -112.78 25.31 49.82
C LYS A 626 -112.36 24.45 48.61
N GLU A 627 -113.26 24.21 47.67
CA GLU A 627 -112.97 23.41 46.46
C GLU A 627 -111.88 24.06 45.60
N GLN A 628 -111.87 25.40 45.49
CA GLN A 628 -110.79 26.15 44.85
C GLN A 628 -109.45 26.01 45.58
N LEU A 629 -109.42 26.10 46.91
CA LEU A 629 -108.22 25.90 47.71
C LEU A 629 -107.70 24.46 47.65
N GLU A 630 -108.57 23.45 47.67
CA GLU A 630 -108.18 22.04 47.50
C GLU A 630 -107.57 21.80 46.10
N ALA A 631 -108.14 22.39 45.05
CA ALA A 631 -107.58 22.34 43.70
C ALA A 631 -106.22 23.06 43.59
N GLU A 632 -106.06 24.23 44.24
CA GLU A 632 -104.80 24.98 44.28
C GLU A 632 -103.71 24.22 45.04
N ILE A 633 -104.05 23.56 46.16
CA ILE A 633 -103.15 22.69 46.92
C ILE A 633 -102.72 21.48 46.06
N CYS A 634 -103.65 20.82 45.36
CA CYS A 634 -103.30 19.74 44.43
C CYS A 634 -102.36 20.21 43.31
N SER A 635 -102.59 21.40 42.75
CA SER A 635 -101.71 22.00 41.74
C SER A 635 -100.32 22.32 42.31
N LYS A 636 -100.24 22.89 43.51
CA LYS A 636 -98.98 23.21 44.20
C LYS A 636 -98.18 21.96 44.54
N ASN A 637 -98.83 20.92 45.05
CA ASN A 637 -98.18 19.64 45.33
C ASN A 637 -97.59 19.02 44.05
N SER A 638 -98.33 19.03 42.94
CA SER A 638 -97.80 18.56 41.64
C SER A 638 -96.62 19.39 41.10
N MET A 639 -96.49 20.65 41.51
CA MET A 639 -95.30 21.48 41.22
C MET A 639 -94.13 21.13 42.16
N ILE A 640 -94.39 20.85 43.43
CA ILE A 640 -93.39 20.40 44.41
C ILE A 640 -92.81 19.04 44.01
N ASP A 641 -93.65 18.06 43.65
CA ASP A 641 -93.20 16.73 43.19
C ASP A 641 -92.23 16.84 42.01
N LYS A 642 -92.55 17.69 41.03
CA LYS A 642 -91.70 17.97 39.85
C LYS A 642 -90.41 18.69 40.23
N ALA A 643 -90.47 19.64 41.16
CA ALA A 643 -89.29 20.34 41.66
C ALA A 643 -88.35 19.37 42.38
N GLU A 644 -88.86 18.52 43.29
CA GLU A 644 -88.10 17.45 43.94
C GLU A 644 -87.48 16.48 42.94
N GLU A 645 -88.22 16.05 41.91
CA GLU A 645 -87.66 15.15 40.90
C GLU A 645 -86.54 15.83 40.08
N THR A 646 -86.67 17.13 39.78
CA THR A 646 -85.57 17.88 39.14
C THR A 646 -84.36 18.05 40.05
N LEU A 647 -84.56 18.30 41.35
CA LEU A 647 -83.48 18.37 42.34
C LEU A 647 -82.76 17.02 42.45
N ARG A 648 -83.49 15.91 42.62
CA ARG A 648 -82.91 14.56 42.69
C ARG A 648 -82.16 14.15 41.41
N ARG A 649 -82.52 14.70 40.24
CA ARG A 649 -81.72 14.53 39.00
C ARG A 649 -80.43 15.36 39.03
N ARG A 650 -80.49 16.64 39.45
CA ARG A 650 -79.30 17.50 39.60
C ARG A 650 -78.34 17.01 40.69
N GLU A 651 -78.84 16.45 41.79
CA GLU A 651 -78.02 15.85 42.85
C GLU A 651 -77.22 14.64 42.34
N LYS A 652 -77.83 13.79 41.50
CA LYS A 652 -77.16 12.65 40.84
C LYS A 652 -76.11 13.11 39.82
N GLU A 653 -76.41 14.15 39.04
CA GLU A 653 -75.48 14.76 38.11
C GLU A 653 -74.26 15.33 38.83
N ILE A 654 -74.46 16.11 39.90
CA ILE A 654 -73.40 16.65 40.76
C ILE A 654 -72.59 15.53 41.44
N ALA A 655 -73.22 14.41 41.81
CA ALA A 655 -72.50 13.26 42.37
C ALA A 655 -71.60 12.58 41.33
N LEU A 656 -72.07 12.38 40.10
CA LEU A 656 -71.29 11.83 38.99
C LEU A 656 -70.15 12.76 38.59
N ASP A 657 -70.37 14.08 38.57
CA ASP A 657 -69.31 15.05 38.26
C ASP A 657 -68.27 15.16 39.37
N ARG A 658 -68.63 15.00 40.65
CA ARG A 658 -67.66 14.83 41.75
C ARG A 658 -66.84 13.55 41.59
N GLU A 659 -67.44 12.45 41.17
CA GLU A 659 -66.72 11.19 40.91
C GLU A 659 -65.77 11.32 39.72
N ARG A 660 -66.18 12.03 38.65
CA ARG A 660 -65.32 12.38 37.50
C ARG A 660 -64.14 13.25 37.91
N MET A 661 -64.38 14.31 38.70
CA MET A 661 -63.34 15.20 39.20
C MET A 661 -62.32 14.42 40.05
N ALA A 662 -62.78 13.58 40.99
CA ALA A 662 -61.88 12.78 41.83
C ALA A 662 -61.01 11.79 41.01
N LYS A 663 -61.54 11.23 39.91
CA LYS A 663 -60.76 10.41 38.98
C LYS A 663 -59.71 11.23 38.24
N LEU A 664 -60.11 12.37 37.67
CA LEU A 664 -59.18 13.29 36.98
C LEU A 664 -58.09 13.84 37.91
N GLU A 665 -58.39 14.12 39.18
CA GLU A 665 -57.40 14.51 40.19
C GLU A 665 -56.42 13.37 40.49
N GLY A 666 -56.91 12.13 40.59
CA GLY A 666 -56.07 10.94 40.75
C GLY A 666 -55.15 10.68 39.55
N ASP A 667 -55.67 10.80 38.32
CA ASP A 667 -54.90 10.63 37.09
C ASP A 667 -53.90 11.77 36.87
N LEU A 668 -54.27 13.02 37.21
CA LEU A 668 -53.32 14.16 37.23
C LEU A 668 -52.21 13.95 38.26
N GLN A 669 -52.50 13.40 39.43
CA GLN A 669 -51.48 13.12 40.44
C GLN A 669 -50.54 11.99 39.99
N ARG A 670 -51.06 10.92 39.39
CA ARG A 670 -50.27 9.86 38.76
C ARG A 670 -49.39 10.39 37.62
N LEU A 671 -49.92 11.27 36.78
CA LEU A 671 -49.18 11.88 35.69
C LEU A 671 -48.04 12.78 36.22
N ARG A 672 -48.28 13.55 37.29
CA ARG A 672 -47.22 14.33 37.96
C ARG A 672 -46.13 13.44 38.55
N GLU A 673 -46.51 12.36 39.22
CA GLU A 673 -45.58 11.40 39.81
C GLU A 673 -44.76 10.68 38.74
N HIS A 674 -45.38 10.26 37.64
CA HIS A 674 -44.69 9.68 36.48
C HIS A 674 -43.75 10.68 35.79
N LEU A 675 -44.16 11.94 35.62
CA LEU A 675 -43.30 12.99 35.05
C LEU A 675 -42.11 13.30 35.97
N LEU A 676 -42.32 13.36 37.29
CA LEU A 676 -41.24 13.55 38.26
C LEU A 676 -40.25 12.38 38.22
N ILE A 677 -40.75 11.15 38.13
CA ILE A 677 -39.92 9.94 37.98
C ILE A 677 -39.14 9.99 36.66
N MET A 678 -39.77 10.38 35.54
CA MET A 678 -39.08 10.57 34.25
C MET A 678 -37.99 11.66 34.32
N GLU A 679 -38.27 12.80 34.95
CA GLU A 679 -37.33 13.89 35.14
C GLU A 679 -36.14 13.48 36.02
N GLU A 680 -36.39 12.72 37.10
CA GLU A 680 -35.36 12.18 37.98
C GLU A 680 -34.47 11.15 37.25
N HIS A 681 -35.05 10.25 36.45
CA HIS A 681 -34.28 9.29 35.65
C HIS A 681 -33.49 10.00 34.54
N SER A 682 -34.11 10.89 33.78
CA SER A 682 -33.42 11.68 32.74
C SER A 682 -32.29 12.54 33.31
N SER A 683 -32.42 13.03 34.54
CA SER A 683 -31.36 13.78 35.24
C SER A 683 -30.21 12.86 35.67
N LYS A 684 -30.51 11.67 36.20
CA LYS A 684 -29.49 10.67 36.55
C LYS A 684 -28.74 10.16 35.32
N ASP A 685 -29.45 9.89 34.23
CA ASP A 685 -28.86 9.42 32.97
C ASP A 685 -27.98 10.50 32.32
N ALA A 686 -28.37 11.77 32.40
CA ALA A 686 -27.55 12.89 31.96
C ALA A 686 -26.25 13.02 32.78
N ILE A 687 -26.33 12.93 34.11
CA ILE A 687 -25.14 12.96 34.99
C ILE A 687 -24.24 11.75 34.71
N ALA A 688 -24.80 10.55 34.59
CA ALA A 688 -24.05 9.33 34.26
C ALA A 688 -23.42 9.39 32.84
N ALA A 689 -24.02 10.12 31.91
CA ALA A 689 -23.42 10.41 30.61
C ALA A 689 -22.24 11.40 30.71
N GLU A 690 -22.37 12.47 31.51
CA GLU A 690 -21.28 13.42 31.77
C GLU A 690 -20.10 12.77 32.51
N GLU A 691 -20.34 11.89 33.49
CA GLU A 691 -19.30 11.11 34.17
C GLU A 691 -18.55 10.18 33.20
N ARG A 692 -19.27 9.47 32.31
CA ARG A 692 -18.65 8.67 31.25
C ARG A 692 -17.85 9.54 30.27
N GLU A 693 -18.39 10.68 29.85
CA GLU A 693 -17.71 11.55 28.89
C GLU A 693 -16.45 12.19 29.48
N THR A 694 -16.51 12.64 30.74
CA THR A 694 -15.36 13.23 31.44
C THR A 694 -14.26 12.19 31.70
N GLU A 695 -14.61 10.95 32.04
CA GLU A 695 -13.65 9.84 32.14
C GLU A 695 -13.04 9.48 30.77
N LEU A 696 -13.84 9.40 29.71
CA LEU A 696 -13.32 9.19 28.34
C LEU A 696 -12.39 10.33 27.90
N ARG A 697 -12.77 11.60 28.16
CA ARG A 697 -11.91 12.77 27.92
C ARG A 697 -10.62 12.72 28.74
N ARG A 698 -10.64 12.16 29.95
CA ARG A 698 -9.44 11.91 30.78
C ARG A 698 -8.56 10.81 30.19
N GLN A 699 -9.14 9.68 29.78
CA GLN A 699 -8.40 8.59 29.13
C GLN A 699 -7.76 9.05 27.81
N ILE A 700 -8.49 9.79 26.96
CA ILE A 700 -7.96 10.39 25.73
C ILE A 700 -6.78 11.32 26.03
N ARG A 701 -6.81 12.10 27.13
CA ARG A 701 -5.68 12.94 27.54
C ARG A 701 -4.46 12.09 27.90
N VAL A 702 -4.62 11.08 28.74
CA VAL A 702 -3.52 10.18 29.17
C VAL A 702 -2.95 9.39 27.98
N LEU A 703 -3.78 8.93 27.06
CA LEU A 703 -3.34 8.24 25.85
C LEU A 703 -2.58 9.17 24.89
N ARG A 704 -3.01 10.43 24.74
CA ARG A 704 -2.26 11.44 23.98
C ARG A 704 -0.92 11.77 24.65
N GLU A 705 -0.90 11.94 25.97
CA GLU A 705 0.31 12.23 26.73
C GLU A 705 1.34 11.10 26.59
N LYS A 706 0.92 9.83 26.78
CA LYS A 706 1.73 8.64 26.49
C LYS A 706 2.23 8.60 25.04
N SER A 707 1.33 8.80 24.07
CA SER A 707 1.71 8.82 22.66
C SER A 707 2.72 9.92 22.34
N THR A 708 2.66 11.08 23.01
CA THR A 708 3.69 12.12 22.86
C THR A 708 5.02 11.75 23.53
N THR A 709 5.02 11.13 24.72
CA THR A 709 6.28 10.74 25.37
C THR A 709 6.95 9.55 24.67
N GLU A 710 6.18 8.54 24.27
CA GLU A 710 6.60 7.44 23.41
C GLU A 710 7.12 7.96 22.05
N GLY A 711 6.42 8.92 21.45
CA GLY A 711 6.86 9.61 20.24
C GLY A 711 8.20 10.33 20.40
N THR A 712 8.38 11.12 21.47
CA THR A 712 9.68 11.77 21.75
C THR A 712 10.79 10.76 22.04
N SER A 713 10.48 9.64 22.71
CA SER A 713 11.46 8.58 22.96
C SER A 713 11.91 7.89 21.66
N MET A 714 10.96 7.63 20.76
CA MET A 714 11.23 7.08 19.43
C MET A 714 12.05 8.05 18.56
N VAL A 715 11.75 9.36 18.59
CA VAL A 715 12.54 10.38 17.88
C VAL A 715 13.97 10.44 18.45
N ASN A 716 14.14 10.51 19.77
CA ASN A 716 15.46 10.53 20.40
C ASN A 716 16.27 9.26 20.06
N SER A 717 15.62 8.10 19.98
CA SER A 717 16.25 6.83 19.60
C SER A 717 16.64 6.84 18.11
N LEU A 718 15.76 7.35 17.24
CA LEU A 718 16.03 7.51 15.81
C LEU A 718 17.21 8.46 15.55
N GLU A 719 17.29 9.58 16.28
CA GLU A 719 18.45 10.49 16.24
C GLU A 719 19.74 9.78 16.67
N GLN A 720 19.71 8.95 17.73
CA GLN A 720 20.87 8.15 18.13
C GLN A 720 21.28 7.11 17.08
N TYR A 721 20.32 6.46 16.40
CA TYR A 721 20.64 5.56 15.28
C TYR A 721 21.18 6.33 14.07
N GLN A 722 20.65 7.51 13.77
CA GLN A 722 21.11 8.35 12.65
C GLN A 722 22.52 8.92 12.90
N LEU A 723 22.87 9.25 14.15
CA LEU A 723 24.24 9.56 14.55
C LEU A 723 25.18 8.36 14.36
N LYS A 724 24.78 7.15 14.80
CA LYS A 724 25.56 5.91 14.58
C LYS A 724 25.74 5.57 13.10
N VAL A 725 24.72 5.78 12.27
CA VAL A 725 24.83 5.61 10.81
C VAL A 725 25.82 6.61 10.23
N SER A 726 25.81 7.87 10.69
CA SER A 726 26.77 8.90 10.26
C SER A 726 28.21 8.55 10.68
N GLU A 727 28.41 8.08 11.90
CA GLU A 727 29.72 7.61 12.42
C GLU A 727 30.24 6.39 11.65
N LEU A 728 29.36 5.46 11.26
CA LEU A 728 29.71 4.31 10.42
C LEU A 728 30.02 4.73 8.98
N GLN A 729 29.30 5.72 8.43
CA GLN A 729 29.59 6.29 7.11
C GLN A 729 30.98 6.95 7.08
N GLU A 730 31.31 7.77 8.08
CA GLU A 730 32.64 8.40 8.21
C GLU A 730 33.76 7.35 8.32
N LYS A 731 33.52 6.25 9.04
CA LYS A 731 34.46 5.10 9.10
C LYS A 731 34.60 4.36 7.76
N VAL A 732 33.53 4.22 6.98
CA VAL A 732 33.60 3.65 5.63
C VAL A 732 34.39 4.57 4.69
N GLU A 733 34.10 5.88 4.67
CA GLU A 733 34.85 6.86 3.86
C GLU A 733 36.35 6.89 4.24
N HIS A 734 36.66 6.71 5.54
CA HIS A 734 38.04 6.56 6.01
C HIS A 734 38.71 5.31 5.46
N PHE A 735 38.09 4.12 5.59
CA PHE A 735 38.65 2.87 5.07
C PHE A 735 38.72 2.83 3.53
N GLU A 736 37.78 3.45 2.81
CA GLU A 736 37.89 3.64 1.36
C GLU A 736 39.06 4.55 0.99
N SER A 737 39.29 5.62 1.76
CA SER A 737 40.44 6.51 1.59
C SER A 737 41.78 5.80 1.87
N GLU A 738 41.85 4.96 2.91
CA GLU A 738 43.03 4.12 3.18
C GLU A 738 43.26 3.08 2.07
N LYS A 739 42.20 2.42 1.61
CA LYS A 739 42.25 1.47 0.49
C LYS A 739 42.81 2.15 -0.77
N ILE A 740 42.30 3.32 -1.15
CA ILE A 740 42.79 4.08 -2.31
C ILE A 740 44.29 4.44 -2.14
N GLN A 741 44.72 4.83 -0.93
CA GLN A 741 46.14 5.05 -0.66
C GLN A 741 46.99 3.77 -0.77
N MET A 742 46.46 2.61 -0.36
CA MET A 742 47.15 1.33 -0.45
C MET A 742 47.22 0.80 -1.89
N GLU A 743 46.16 0.99 -2.69
CA GLU A 743 46.16 0.72 -4.13
C GLU A 743 47.13 1.64 -4.88
N ALA A 744 47.24 2.92 -4.49
CA ALA A 744 48.25 3.85 -5.02
C ALA A 744 49.69 3.43 -4.64
N LYS A 745 49.91 2.95 -3.41
CA LYS A 745 51.21 2.40 -2.97
C LYS A 745 51.57 1.09 -3.69
N LEU A 746 50.58 0.23 -3.94
CA LEU A 746 50.75 -1.04 -4.66
C LEU A 746 51.11 -0.79 -6.13
N THR A 747 50.29 -0.01 -6.84
CA THR A 747 50.56 0.35 -8.25
C THR A 747 51.85 1.18 -8.42
N GLY A 748 52.30 1.89 -7.38
CA GLY A 748 53.62 2.49 -7.30
C GLY A 748 54.75 1.44 -7.27
N LYS A 749 54.61 0.41 -6.43
CA LYS A 749 55.56 -0.72 -6.38
C LYS A 749 55.57 -1.53 -7.68
N ASP A 750 54.41 -1.78 -8.28
CA ASP A 750 54.29 -2.51 -9.55
C ASP A 750 55.03 -1.79 -10.69
N LYS A 751 55.00 -0.45 -10.72
CA LYS A 751 55.81 0.36 -11.65
C LYS A 751 57.30 0.18 -11.40
N THR A 752 57.77 0.29 -10.15
CA THR A 752 59.20 0.10 -9.84
C THR A 752 59.67 -1.33 -10.09
N LEU A 753 58.81 -2.34 -9.93
CA LEU A 753 59.09 -3.73 -10.29
C LEU A 753 59.12 -3.91 -11.82
N ALA A 754 58.23 -3.26 -12.58
CA ALA A 754 58.27 -3.27 -14.03
C ALA A 754 59.53 -2.57 -14.59
N GLU A 755 59.94 -1.46 -14.00
CA GLU A 755 61.19 -0.75 -14.31
C GLU A 755 62.42 -1.61 -13.96
N MET A 756 62.45 -2.23 -12.77
CA MET A 756 63.52 -3.15 -12.37
C MET A 756 63.60 -4.35 -13.33
N ASN A 757 62.47 -5.00 -13.64
CA ASN A 757 62.40 -6.11 -14.59
C ASN A 757 62.87 -5.69 -15.99
N LYS A 758 62.56 -4.46 -16.43
CA LYS A 758 63.08 -3.91 -17.68
C LYS A 758 64.61 -3.76 -17.63
N THR A 759 65.16 -3.12 -16.60
CA THR A 759 66.63 -2.97 -16.48
C THR A 759 67.36 -4.31 -16.37
N LEU A 760 66.71 -5.34 -15.78
CA LEU A 760 67.21 -6.71 -15.72
C LEU A 760 67.19 -7.37 -17.11
N ALA A 761 66.13 -7.16 -17.90
CA ALA A 761 66.06 -7.63 -19.28
C ALA A 761 67.07 -6.91 -20.20
N ASP A 762 67.23 -5.59 -20.05
CA ASP A 762 68.24 -4.79 -20.76
C ASP A 762 69.65 -5.31 -20.42
N LEU A 763 69.96 -5.56 -19.14
CA LEU A 763 71.21 -6.18 -18.70
C LEU A 763 71.42 -7.60 -19.23
N GLN A 764 70.37 -8.43 -19.28
CA GLN A 764 70.42 -9.75 -19.92
C GLN A 764 70.71 -9.67 -21.42
N SER A 765 70.24 -8.62 -22.10
CA SER A 765 70.58 -8.36 -23.50
C SER A 765 72.07 -8.01 -23.64
N VAL A 766 72.58 -7.07 -22.83
CA VAL A 766 74.00 -6.68 -22.83
C VAL A 766 74.92 -7.85 -22.49
N LEU A 767 74.54 -8.71 -21.53
CA LEU A 767 75.30 -9.93 -21.20
C LEU A 767 75.29 -10.97 -22.33
N ARG A 768 74.20 -11.05 -23.11
CA ARG A 768 74.11 -11.91 -24.29
C ARG A 768 74.96 -11.37 -25.44
N GLU A 769 74.89 -10.07 -25.70
CA GLU A 769 75.69 -9.36 -26.69
C GLU A 769 77.19 -9.51 -26.38
N LEU A 770 77.61 -9.27 -25.14
CA LEU A 770 78.99 -9.49 -24.68
C LEU A 770 79.45 -10.95 -24.81
N ALA A 771 78.55 -11.93 -24.60
CA ALA A 771 78.87 -13.34 -24.80
C ALA A 771 78.97 -13.73 -26.29
N GLU A 772 78.17 -13.12 -27.16
CA GLU A 772 78.25 -13.24 -28.62
C GLU A 772 79.56 -12.60 -29.14
N ASP A 773 79.90 -11.39 -28.67
CA ASP A 773 81.16 -10.69 -28.98
C ASP A 773 82.39 -11.50 -28.53
N GLN A 774 82.43 -12.00 -27.30
CA GLN A 774 83.53 -12.87 -26.85
C GLN A 774 83.65 -14.15 -27.70
N LYS A 775 82.53 -14.69 -28.19
CA LYS A 775 82.50 -15.85 -29.10
C LYS A 775 83.05 -15.47 -30.49
N MET A 776 82.68 -14.29 -31.02
CA MET A 776 83.20 -13.75 -32.28
C MET A 776 84.69 -13.41 -32.19
N GLU A 777 85.16 -12.83 -31.09
CA GLU A 777 86.57 -12.52 -30.87
C GLU A 777 87.43 -13.77 -30.68
N ARG A 778 86.91 -14.81 -30.01
CA ARG A 778 87.54 -16.14 -29.99
C ARG A 778 87.62 -16.75 -31.39
N GLN A 779 86.53 -16.74 -32.16
CA GLN A 779 86.55 -17.22 -33.55
C GLN A 779 87.56 -16.45 -34.43
N LYS A 780 87.63 -15.12 -34.30
CA LYS A 780 88.63 -14.29 -34.98
C LYS A 780 90.05 -14.70 -34.57
N SER A 781 90.31 -14.82 -33.27
CA SER A 781 91.60 -15.30 -32.73
C SER A 781 91.97 -16.69 -33.24
N ASP A 782 91.03 -17.62 -33.33
CA ASP A 782 91.25 -18.95 -33.90
C ASP A 782 91.55 -18.91 -35.41
N THR A 783 90.91 -18.02 -36.19
CA THR A 783 91.24 -17.85 -37.61
C THR A 783 92.62 -17.23 -37.81
N GLU A 784 93.02 -16.25 -36.99
CA GLU A 784 94.36 -15.67 -37.00
C GLU A 784 95.43 -16.69 -36.61
N LEU A 785 95.19 -17.47 -35.54
CA LEU A 785 96.04 -18.60 -35.16
C LEU A 785 96.14 -19.67 -36.25
N SER A 786 95.06 -19.92 -37.00
CA SER A 786 95.07 -20.85 -38.14
C SER A 786 95.94 -20.33 -39.29
N SER A 787 95.81 -19.04 -39.64
CA SER A 787 96.67 -18.38 -40.63
C SER A 787 98.15 -18.43 -40.25
N VAL A 788 98.49 -18.08 -39.00
CA VAL A 788 99.86 -18.13 -38.48
C VAL A 788 100.40 -19.57 -38.44
N ARG A 789 99.57 -20.56 -38.13
CA ARG A 789 99.95 -21.99 -38.23
C ARG A 789 100.28 -22.40 -39.67
N GLU A 790 99.53 -21.91 -40.66
CA GLU A 790 99.78 -22.22 -42.08
C GLU A 790 101.04 -21.53 -42.60
N GLU A 791 101.25 -20.25 -42.27
CA GLU A 791 102.52 -19.55 -42.53
C GLU A 791 103.72 -20.29 -41.91
N LEU A 792 103.57 -20.81 -40.68
CA LEU A 792 104.60 -21.61 -40.03
C LEU A 792 104.80 -22.97 -40.72
N LYS A 793 103.81 -23.56 -41.40
CA LYS A 793 104.04 -24.73 -42.27
C LYS A 793 104.83 -24.33 -43.51
N GLN A 794 104.45 -23.25 -44.20
CA GLN A 794 105.14 -22.75 -45.39
C GLN A 794 106.61 -22.40 -45.08
N LYS A 795 106.86 -21.65 -44.00
CA LYS A 795 108.22 -21.30 -43.54
C LYS A 795 109.04 -22.55 -43.17
N ARG A 796 108.43 -23.60 -42.61
CA ARG A 796 109.10 -24.90 -42.37
C ARG A 796 109.38 -25.69 -43.67
N HIS A 797 108.51 -25.60 -44.67
CA HIS A 797 108.76 -26.21 -45.98
C HIS A 797 109.94 -25.55 -46.68
N ILE A 798 109.98 -24.21 -46.71
CA ILE A 798 111.09 -23.44 -47.29
C ILE A 798 112.40 -23.71 -46.53
N LEU A 799 112.38 -23.78 -45.20
CA LEU A 799 113.55 -24.19 -44.42
C LEU A 799 114.06 -25.60 -44.80
N LYS A 800 113.17 -26.55 -45.07
CA LYS A 800 113.54 -27.90 -45.52
C LYS A 800 114.15 -27.88 -46.93
N GLU A 801 113.62 -27.08 -47.84
CA GLU A 801 114.20 -26.86 -49.18
C GLU A 801 115.59 -26.22 -49.10
N ILE A 802 115.81 -25.27 -48.17
CA ILE A 802 117.12 -24.65 -47.92
C ILE A 802 118.10 -25.66 -47.31
N GLU A 803 117.66 -26.51 -46.38
CA GLU A 803 118.51 -27.57 -45.80
C GLU A 803 118.91 -28.61 -46.85
N GLU A 804 117.99 -28.98 -47.75
CA GLU A 804 118.27 -29.86 -48.91
C GLU A 804 119.19 -29.18 -49.95
N ALA A 805 119.01 -27.90 -50.24
CA ALA A 805 119.92 -27.15 -51.10
C ALA A 805 121.33 -27.04 -50.50
N LYS A 806 121.42 -26.88 -49.17
CA LYS A 806 122.68 -26.86 -48.41
C LYS A 806 123.39 -28.22 -48.48
N THR A 807 122.70 -29.35 -48.24
CA THR A 807 123.35 -30.67 -48.35
C THR A 807 123.84 -30.95 -49.77
N ASN A 808 123.08 -30.56 -50.80
CA ASN A 808 123.53 -30.65 -52.20
C ASN A 808 124.79 -29.79 -52.47
N LEU A 809 124.92 -28.62 -51.85
CA LEU A 809 126.12 -27.77 -51.93
C LEU A 809 127.32 -28.36 -51.17
N GLU A 810 127.08 -28.96 -50.00
CA GLU A 810 128.10 -29.66 -49.21
C GLU A 810 128.64 -30.89 -49.97
N ASP A 811 127.78 -31.67 -50.63
CA ASP A 811 128.18 -32.78 -51.51
C ASP A 811 128.93 -32.30 -52.77
N ALA A 812 128.52 -31.17 -53.36
CA ALA A 812 129.22 -30.56 -54.48
C ALA A 812 130.62 -30.07 -54.09
N LEU A 813 130.76 -29.45 -52.92
CA LEU A 813 132.07 -29.07 -52.36
C LEU A 813 132.94 -30.30 -52.05
N ALA A 814 132.36 -31.38 -51.52
CA ALA A 814 133.07 -32.63 -51.29
C ALA A 814 133.52 -33.30 -52.61
N LYS A 815 132.75 -33.16 -53.69
CA LYS A 815 133.13 -33.61 -55.05
C LYS A 815 134.27 -32.77 -55.63
N ILE A 816 134.17 -31.43 -55.57
CA ILE A 816 135.25 -30.52 -56.01
C ILE A 816 136.53 -30.77 -55.22
N THR A 817 136.44 -31.01 -53.91
CA THR A 817 137.60 -31.33 -53.06
C THR A 817 138.27 -32.66 -53.47
N ARG A 818 137.49 -33.69 -53.83
CA ARG A 818 138.02 -34.95 -54.37
C ARG A 818 138.70 -34.77 -55.73
N GLU A 819 138.11 -33.96 -56.61
CA GLU A 819 138.67 -33.64 -57.95
C GLU A 819 139.97 -32.81 -57.83
N LEU A 820 140.00 -31.84 -56.91
CA LEU A 820 141.18 -31.05 -56.59
C LEU A 820 142.32 -31.93 -56.06
N ASN A 821 142.04 -32.83 -55.11
CA ASN A 821 143.04 -33.76 -54.58
C ASN A 821 143.61 -34.67 -55.67
N LEU A 822 142.76 -35.22 -56.55
CA LEU A 822 143.21 -36.03 -57.69
C LEU A 822 144.08 -35.23 -58.67
N SER A 823 143.71 -33.98 -58.95
CA SER A 823 144.53 -33.07 -59.75
C SER A 823 145.86 -32.72 -59.07
N ASN A 824 145.88 -32.64 -57.74
CA ASN A 824 147.09 -32.37 -56.98
C ASN A 824 148.04 -33.58 -56.99
N GLU A 825 147.53 -34.81 -56.91
CA GLU A 825 148.36 -36.00 -57.16
C GLU A 825 148.87 -36.07 -58.61
N GLN A 826 148.14 -35.53 -59.60
CA GLN A 826 148.63 -35.44 -60.98
C GLN A 826 149.70 -34.36 -61.15
N LEU A 827 149.65 -33.28 -60.34
CA LEU A 827 150.73 -32.30 -60.24
C LEU A 827 151.99 -32.94 -59.66
N VAL A 828 151.90 -33.59 -58.49
CA VAL A 828 153.05 -34.28 -57.86
C VAL A 828 153.67 -35.33 -58.80
N ARG A 829 152.86 -36.11 -59.53
CA ARG A 829 153.37 -37.06 -60.54
C ARG A 829 154.10 -36.37 -61.71
N LYS A 830 153.77 -35.12 -62.03
CA LYS A 830 154.48 -34.31 -63.05
C LYS A 830 155.70 -33.60 -62.49
N GLU A 831 155.65 -33.12 -61.25
CA GLU A 831 156.79 -32.50 -60.56
C GLU A 831 157.94 -33.51 -60.41
N ASN A 832 157.66 -34.73 -59.94
CA ASN A 832 158.64 -35.82 -59.88
C ASN A 832 159.22 -36.18 -61.27
N LEU A 833 158.46 -36.02 -62.36
CA LEU A 833 158.92 -36.26 -63.73
C LEU A 833 159.78 -35.10 -64.26
N VAL A 834 159.52 -33.87 -63.82
CA VAL A 834 160.38 -32.71 -64.11
C VAL A 834 161.71 -32.85 -63.36
N GLU A 835 161.69 -33.23 -62.08
CA GLU A 835 162.89 -33.46 -61.28
C GLU A 835 163.80 -34.54 -61.90
N GLU A 836 163.23 -35.65 -62.39
CA GLU A 836 163.96 -36.68 -63.15
C GLU A 836 164.60 -36.13 -64.44
N LEU A 837 163.87 -35.30 -65.20
CA LEU A 837 164.40 -34.67 -66.43
C LEU A 837 165.46 -33.60 -66.15
N GLU A 838 165.37 -32.88 -65.04
CA GLU A 838 166.37 -31.90 -64.61
C GLU A 838 167.67 -32.59 -64.17
N ASN A 839 167.58 -33.72 -63.45
CA ASN A 839 168.74 -34.55 -63.11
C ASN A 839 169.47 -35.06 -64.36
N GLN A 840 168.75 -35.54 -65.37
CA GLN A 840 169.32 -35.99 -66.65
C GLN A 840 169.98 -34.84 -67.45
N LEU A 841 169.54 -33.59 -67.27
CA LEU A 841 170.14 -32.40 -67.89
C LEU A 841 171.37 -31.86 -67.15
N GLU A 842 171.56 -32.19 -65.87
CA GLU A 842 172.76 -31.82 -65.11
C GLU A 842 173.90 -32.82 -65.34
N GLU A 843 173.61 -34.13 -65.42
CA GLU A 843 174.64 -35.16 -65.68
C GLU A 843 175.35 -34.93 -67.03
N MET A 844 174.60 -34.49 -68.04
CA MET A 844 175.13 -34.09 -69.37
C MET A 844 176.01 -32.83 -69.35
N ARG A 845 176.06 -32.05 -68.26
CA ARG A 845 176.74 -30.74 -68.21
C ARG A 845 178.23 -30.81 -67.88
N ILE A 846 178.71 -31.96 -67.37
CA ILE A 846 180.05 -32.07 -66.77
C ILE A 846 181.18 -32.32 -67.81
N ALA A 847 180.84 -32.66 -69.07
CA ALA A 847 181.84 -33.04 -70.09
C ALA A 847 181.78 -32.22 -71.39
N GLY A 848 182.71 -31.26 -71.56
CA GLY A 848 182.98 -30.57 -72.84
C GLY A 848 182.98 -29.04 -72.72
N THR A 849 184.04 -28.36 -73.15
CA THR A 849 184.23 -26.92 -72.91
C THR A 849 184.74 -26.13 -74.14
N GLY A 850 184.27 -24.88 -74.30
CA GLY A 850 185.12 -23.80 -74.82
C GLY A 850 184.72 -23.03 -76.12
N LYS A 851 184.00 -21.91 -75.93
CA LYS A 851 184.14 -20.61 -76.65
C LYS A 851 183.73 -20.46 -78.15
N HIS A 852 183.53 -19.17 -78.52
CA HIS A 852 183.39 -18.55 -79.85
C HIS A 852 182.07 -18.63 -80.64
N GLN A 853 181.09 -17.83 -80.21
CA GLN A 853 180.67 -16.58 -80.90
C GLN A 853 180.67 -16.54 -82.44
N TYR A 854 179.48 -16.33 -83.03
CA TYR A 854 179.24 -15.66 -84.31
C TYR A 854 178.01 -14.73 -84.22
N THR A 855 177.74 -13.93 -85.24
CA THR A 855 176.75 -12.82 -85.23
C THR A 855 175.70 -12.95 -86.34
N ILE A 856 174.47 -12.46 -86.09
CA ILE A 856 173.48 -12.02 -87.11
C ILE A 856 172.42 -11.10 -86.47
N THR A 857 171.93 -10.14 -87.24
CA THR A 857 170.91 -9.10 -86.94
C THR A 857 169.47 -9.66 -86.94
N THR A 858 168.39 -9.03 -86.46
CA THR A 858 167.69 -7.79 -86.93
C THR A 858 166.41 -7.66 -86.05
N ASP A 859 166.16 -6.62 -85.24
CA ASP A 859 165.49 -5.30 -85.47
C ASP A 859 163.92 -5.25 -85.52
N GLN A 860 163.34 -4.19 -84.92
CA GLN A 860 161.99 -3.56 -84.99
C GLN A 860 160.62 -4.30 -84.84
N THR A 861 159.96 -4.06 -83.67
CA THR A 861 158.61 -3.46 -83.40
C THR A 861 157.35 -3.56 -84.31
N VAL A 862 156.18 -3.41 -83.64
CA VAL A 862 154.81 -2.95 -84.09
C VAL A 862 153.76 -4.02 -84.51
N VAL A 863 152.46 -3.77 -84.18
CA VAL A 863 151.22 -4.56 -84.48
C VAL A 863 151.15 -5.89 -83.68
N GLY A 864 150.04 -6.38 -83.09
CA GLY A 864 148.60 -6.39 -83.43
C GLY A 864 148.25 -7.72 -84.13
N GLY A 865 147.10 -8.41 -83.97
CA GLY A 865 145.86 -8.17 -83.25
C GLY A 865 144.68 -8.74 -84.06
N ILE A 866 143.73 -9.49 -83.45
CA ILE A 866 142.42 -9.99 -83.98
C ILE A 866 141.78 -10.77 -82.81
N ASN A 867 140.62 -10.43 -82.21
CA ASN A 867 139.23 -10.21 -82.67
C ASN A 867 138.39 -11.50 -82.65
N GLY A 868 137.17 -11.55 -82.09
CA GLY A 868 136.34 -10.56 -81.37
C GLY A 868 135.23 -11.29 -80.57
N SER A 869 134.13 -10.72 -80.06
CA SER A 869 133.54 -9.35 -79.95
C SER A 869 132.24 -9.48 -79.12
N GLY A 870 131.68 -8.51 -78.37
CA GLY A 870 132.02 -7.12 -78.01
C GLY A 870 131.50 -6.83 -76.57
N ALA A 871 131.78 -5.68 -75.91
CA ALA A 871 131.24 -4.33 -76.16
C ALA A 871 129.70 -4.25 -75.94
N VAL A 872 129.10 -3.24 -75.25
CA VAL A 872 129.43 -1.79 -75.18
C VAL A 872 129.08 -1.15 -73.80
N SER A 873 129.79 -0.05 -73.47
CA SER A 873 129.51 1.05 -72.51
C SER A 873 129.23 0.80 -71.02
N SER A 874 130.16 1.34 -70.22
CA SER A 874 129.94 1.90 -68.88
C SER A 874 128.84 2.99 -68.85
N HIS A 875 128.11 3.06 -67.73
CA HIS A 875 127.63 4.32 -67.13
C HIS A 875 128.03 4.34 -65.64
N LYS A 876 129.02 5.16 -65.28
CA LYS A 876 129.28 5.53 -63.88
C LYS A 876 128.60 6.88 -63.62
N ILE A 877 127.54 6.88 -62.82
CA ILE A 877 126.97 8.11 -62.29
C ILE A 877 127.89 8.59 -61.16
N ASP A 878 128.26 9.87 -61.19
CA ASP A 878 129.17 10.44 -60.19
C ASP A 878 128.46 10.57 -58.83
N ASP A 879 129.12 10.16 -57.74
CA ASP A 879 128.52 10.07 -56.39
C ASP A 879 128.07 11.45 -55.89
N ALA A 880 128.77 12.52 -56.28
CA ALA A 880 128.34 13.90 -56.05
C ALA A 880 126.96 14.19 -56.68
N THR A 881 126.71 13.70 -57.89
CA THR A 881 125.43 13.89 -58.61
C THR A 881 124.32 13.06 -57.98
N LEU A 882 124.63 11.83 -57.56
CA LEU A 882 123.68 10.94 -56.88
C LEU A 882 123.21 11.53 -55.55
N ARG A 883 124.15 12.04 -54.74
CA ARG A 883 123.87 12.75 -53.48
C ARG A 883 123.05 14.02 -53.72
N GLN A 884 123.38 14.82 -54.73
CA GLN A 884 122.63 16.03 -55.08
C GLN A 884 121.17 15.69 -55.43
N LEU A 885 120.93 14.60 -56.18
CA LEU A 885 119.60 14.09 -56.52
C LEU A 885 118.81 13.69 -55.27
N PHE A 886 119.36 12.82 -54.42
CA PHE A 886 118.70 12.40 -53.16
C PHE A 886 118.44 13.57 -52.22
N LEU A 887 119.37 14.53 -52.11
CA LEU A 887 119.17 15.73 -51.30
C LEU A 887 118.02 16.59 -51.86
N SER A 888 117.94 16.75 -53.19
CA SER A 888 116.84 17.48 -53.84
C SER A 888 115.48 16.80 -53.66
N TYR A 889 115.42 15.46 -53.60
CA TYR A 889 114.20 14.74 -53.26
C TYR A 889 113.75 15.01 -51.81
N PHE A 890 114.65 14.84 -50.83
CA PHE A 890 114.30 15.01 -49.41
C PHE A 890 114.10 16.47 -48.97
N THR A 891 114.62 17.45 -49.71
CA THR A 891 114.47 18.89 -49.41
C THR A 891 113.38 19.60 -50.22
N ALA A 892 112.83 18.96 -51.26
CA ALA A 892 111.70 19.52 -52.02
C ALA A 892 110.36 19.39 -51.26
N GLU A 893 109.43 20.29 -51.58
CA GLU A 893 108.04 20.22 -51.11
C GLU A 893 107.37 18.90 -51.55
N LYS A 894 106.50 18.35 -50.69
CA LYS A 894 105.82 17.06 -50.90
C LYS A 894 105.03 16.97 -52.23
N SER A 895 104.63 18.11 -52.79
CA SER A 895 103.97 18.24 -54.09
C SER A 895 104.88 17.94 -55.29
N LYS A 896 106.21 18.15 -55.16
CA LYS A 896 107.20 18.00 -56.26
C LYS A 896 108.10 16.77 -56.12
N GLN A 897 108.13 16.17 -54.94
CA GLN A 897 108.77 14.87 -54.70
C GLN A 897 108.38 13.79 -55.76
N PRO A 898 107.13 13.70 -56.27
CA PRO A 898 106.79 12.74 -57.32
C PRO A 898 107.50 12.96 -58.67
N GLU A 899 107.60 14.21 -59.14
CA GLU A 899 108.34 14.51 -60.37
C GLU A 899 109.84 14.18 -60.20
N ILE A 900 110.41 14.53 -59.04
CA ILE A 900 111.82 14.27 -58.74
C ILE A 900 112.08 12.75 -58.68
N ALA A 901 111.20 11.95 -58.08
CA ALA A 901 111.31 10.48 -58.09
C ALA A 901 111.29 9.88 -59.50
N ILE A 902 110.46 10.43 -60.40
CA ILE A 902 110.38 10.00 -61.81
C ILE A 902 111.63 10.44 -62.61
N VAL A 903 112.24 11.58 -62.28
CA VAL A 903 113.53 12.00 -62.84
C VAL A 903 114.67 11.11 -62.31
N MET A 904 114.67 10.77 -61.02
CA MET A 904 115.64 9.85 -60.43
C MET A 904 115.57 8.45 -61.07
N SER A 905 114.38 7.86 -61.22
CA SER A 905 114.25 6.51 -61.80
C SER A 905 114.69 6.45 -63.27
N ARG A 906 114.50 7.54 -64.03
CA ARG A 906 115.03 7.67 -65.41
C ARG A 906 116.55 7.78 -65.46
N ILE A 907 117.16 8.56 -64.55
CA ILE A 907 118.62 8.74 -64.50
C ILE A 907 119.32 7.48 -63.98
N LEU A 908 118.68 6.73 -63.08
CA LEU A 908 119.19 5.47 -62.53
C LEU A 908 118.98 4.25 -63.46
N GLY A 909 118.33 4.42 -64.61
CA GLY A 909 118.22 3.37 -65.64
C GLY A 909 117.17 2.28 -65.38
N TYR A 910 116.20 2.51 -64.49
CA TYR A 910 115.08 1.58 -64.28
C TYR A 910 114.26 1.39 -65.56
N SER A 911 113.69 0.19 -65.74
CA SER A 911 112.87 -0.13 -66.91
C SER A 911 111.60 0.72 -66.99
N ALA A 912 111.02 0.82 -68.19
CA ALA A 912 109.78 1.57 -68.40
C ALA A 912 108.59 1.02 -67.57
N GLU A 913 108.60 -0.28 -67.25
CA GLU A 913 107.58 -0.93 -66.43
C GLU A 913 107.74 -0.57 -64.94
N GLU A 914 108.96 -0.62 -64.40
CA GLU A 914 109.26 -0.17 -63.03
C GLU A 914 108.97 1.33 -62.84
N GLN A 915 109.31 2.17 -63.82
CA GLN A 915 108.95 3.60 -63.83
C GLN A 915 107.43 3.79 -63.75
N SER A 916 106.65 2.95 -64.46
CA SER A 916 105.19 2.98 -64.40
C SER A 916 104.67 2.57 -63.02
N GLN A 917 105.21 1.50 -62.42
CA GLN A 917 104.81 1.05 -61.08
C GLN A 917 105.10 2.11 -60.00
N ILE A 918 106.26 2.77 -60.05
CA ILE A 918 106.62 3.88 -59.15
C ILE A 918 105.62 5.03 -59.30
N SER A 919 105.24 5.39 -60.53
CA SER A 919 104.25 6.46 -60.76
C SER A 919 102.86 6.11 -60.19
N ALA A 920 102.43 4.85 -60.34
CA ALA A 920 101.15 4.35 -59.85
C ALA A 920 101.09 4.20 -58.32
N ALA A 921 102.24 4.01 -57.67
CA ALA A 921 102.35 4.02 -56.21
C ALA A 921 102.21 5.44 -55.65
N LEU A 922 102.93 6.42 -56.21
CA LEU A 922 102.85 7.80 -55.74
C LEU A 922 101.51 8.46 -56.07
N SER A 923 100.87 8.14 -57.20
CA SER A 923 99.53 8.66 -57.54
C SER A 923 98.41 8.18 -56.60
N LYS A 924 98.65 7.14 -55.78
CA LYS A 924 97.72 6.65 -54.75
C LYS A 924 97.96 7.24 -53.36
N SER A 925 98.98 8.11 -53.18
CA SER A 925 99.43 8.59 -51.87
C SER A 925 98.79 9.92 -51.43
N SER A 926 97.74 10.40 -52.10
CA SER A 926 97.12 11.72 -51.84
C SER A 926 95.80 11.70 -51.03
N SER A 927 95.36 10.54 -50.54
CA SER A 927 94.16 10.44 -49.68
C SER A 927 94.30 9.32 -48.65
N SER A 928 94.70 9.65 -47.41
CA SER A 928 94.70 8.72 -46.28
C SER A 928 94.68 9.44 -44.93
N ALA A 929 93.49 9.53 -44.33
CA ALA A 929 93.29 9.64 -42.88
C ALA A 929 91.91 9.10 -42.52
N SER A 930 91.88 8.07 -41.67
CA SER A 930 90.76 7.64 -40.81
C SER A 930 89.30 7.80 -41.30
N SER A 931 88.68 6.69 -41.71
CA SER A 931 87.53 6.16 -40.95
C SER A 931 87.39 4.66 -41.19
N TRP A 932 87.22 3.87 -40.12
CA TRP A 932 87.06 2.41 -40.20
C TRP A 932 85.68 1.91 -39.72
N PHE A 933 84.75 2.83 -39.44
CA PHE A 933 83.39 2.51 -38.99
C PHE A 933 82.32 3.03 -39.95
N ALA A 934 81.83 2.12 -40.79
CA ALA A 934 80.48 2.11 -41.34
C ALA A 934 80.11 0.66 -41.69
N PRO A 935 79.04 0.11 -41.09
CA PRO A 935 77.91 -0.27 -41.94
C PRO A 935 76.55 -0.01 -41.28
N PHE A 936 75.72 0.87 -41.86
CA PHE A 936 74.29 0.95 -41.55
C PHE A 936 73.46 1.44 -42.75
N SER A 937 72.67 0.54 -43.34
CA SER A 937 71.52 0.81 -44.22
C SER A 937 70.83 -0.54 -44.51
N SER A 938 69.50 -0.71 -44.48
CA SER A 938 68.43 0.28 -44.26
C SER A 938 67.06 -0.36 -43.96
N THR A 939 66.29 0.26 -43.08
CA THR A 939 64.82 0.38 -43.17
C THR A 939 64.41 1.83 -42.80
N PRO A 940 63.24 2.34 -43.21
CA PRO A 940 63.20 3.71 -43.75
C PRO A 940 62.45 4.79 -42.95
N SER A 941 62.88 6.05 -43.18
CA SER A 941 62.05 7.24 -43.38
C SER A 941 61.09 7.75 -42.28
N ALA A 942 61.49 8.85 -41.61
CA ALA A 942 60.80 10.14 -41.73
C ALA A 942 61.72 11.33 -41.34
N SER A 943 61.39 12.54 -41.81
CA SER A 943 62.03 13.85 -41.48
C SER A 943 60.97 14.75 -40.78
N PRO A 944 61.29 15.92 -40.17
CA PRO A 944 62.52 16.73 -40.29
C PRO A 944 63.13 17.33 -38.98
N GLY A 945 64.37 17.82 -39.07
CA GLY A 945 64.96 18.86 -38.18
C GLY A 945 65.12 20.19 -38.94
N PRO A 946 66.11 21.08 -38.67
CA PRO A 946 67.15 21.14 -37.61
C PRO A 946 67.02 22.51 -36.84
N PRO A 947 68.05 23.17 -36.23
CA PRO A 947 69.45 22.81 -35.94
C PRO A 947 69.95 23.06 -34.50
N GLY A 948 71.19 22.64 -34.21
CA GLY A 948 71.93 23.02 -33.00
C GLY A 948 72.59 21.85 -32.26
N GLY A 949 73.65 21.28 -32.83
CA GLY A 949 74.39 20.18 -32.19
C GLY A 949 75.31 20.68 -31.08
N LEU A 950 75.13 20.15 -29.87
CA LEU A 950 76.03 20.31 -28.72
C LEU A 950 76.86 19.02 -28.54
N SER A 951 78.03 19.12 -27.92
CA SER A 951 78.94 17.96 -27.79
C SER A 951 78.41 16.89 -26.82
N LEU A 952 78.82 15.62 -26.96
CA LEU A 952 78.53 14.57 -25.98
C LEU A 952 79.07 14.94 -24.58
N THR A 953 80.25 15.58 -24.53
CA THR A 953 80.81 16.13 -23.28
C THR A 953 79.93 17.24 -22.69
N GLU A 954 79.28 18.02 -23.54
CA GLU A 954 78.40 19.11 -23.15
C GLU A 954 77.02 18.61 -22.70
N GLN A 955 76.54 17.49 -23.25
CA GLN A 955 75.41 16.74 -22.68
C GLN A 955 75.77 16.13 -21.31
N PHE A 956 76.99 15.61 -21.14
CA PHE A 956 77.45 15.09 -19.85
C PHE A 956 77.61 16.18 -18.78
N VAL A 957 78.13 17.35 -19.17
CA VAL A 957 78.17 18.55 -18.32
C VAL A 957 76.76 19.04 -18.00
N ARG A 958 75.86 19.14 -18.99
CA ARG A 958 74.45 19.49 -18.77
C ARG A 958 73.74 18.53 -17.82
N PHE A 959 74.00 17.23 -17.91
CA PHE A 959 73.46 16.23 -16.99
C PHE A 959 73.94 16.49 -15.55
N LEU A 960 75.24 16.71 -15.36
CA LEU A 960 75.83 17.03 -14.04
C LEU A 960 75.36 18.39 -13.49
N GLU A 961 75.20 19.41 -14.35
CA GLU A 961 74.60 20.70 -13.99
C GLU A 961 73.12 20.54 -13.59
N GLN A 962 72.38 19.66 -14.27
CA GLN A 962 70.95 19.48 -14.05
C GLN A 962 70.64 18.65 -12.79
N GLU A 963 71.47 17.65 -12.44
CA GLU A 963 71.40 17.01 -11.11
C GLU A 963 71.88 17.93 -9.99
N SER A 964 73.00 18.64 -10.16
CA SER A 964 73.56 19.50 -9.10
C SER A 964 72.72 20.75 -8.83
N MET A 965 71.98 21.27 -9.81
CA MET A 965 70.97 22.32 -9.60
C MET A 965 69.66 21.80 -9.00
N ALA A 966 69.28 20.54 -9.23
CA ALA A 966 68.05 19.96 -8.68
C ALA A 966 68.11 19.79 -7.15
N ASN A 967 69.25 19.36 -6.61
CA ASN A 967 69.44 19.12 -5.17
C ASN A 967 69.77 20.39 -4.35
N ALA A 968 69.78 21.59 -4.96
CA ALA A 968 70.23 22.83 -4.32
C ALA A 968 69.10 23.78 -3.87
N ARG A 969 67.82 23.39 -3.97
CA ARG A 969 66.68 24.34 -3.84
C ARG A 969 65.53 23.97 -2.91
N ALA A 970 65.66 22.91 -2.11
CA ALA A 970 64.61 22.46 -1.20
C ALA A 970 65.11 22.03 0.18
N LEU A 971 65.86 22.90 0.88
CA LEU A 971 65.94 23.00 2.36
C LEU A 971 66.95 24.09 2.80
N LEU A 972 66.49 25.29 3.18
CA LEU A 972 67.21 26.21 4.11
C LEU A 972 66.34 27.40 4.61
N GLN A 973 65.49 27.11 5.60
CA GLN A 973 65.04 27.99 6.71
C GLN A 973 64.13 29.24 6.50
N PRO A 974 63.46 29.75 7.58
CA PRO A 974 62.23 30.57 7.54
C PRO A 974 62.42 32.03 8.04
N PRO A 975 61.35 32.81 8.29
CA PRO A 975 60.86 32.93 9.68
C PRO A 975 59.35 33.24 9.92
N ILE A 976 58.83 32.80 11.09
CA ILE A 976 57.90 33.47 12.04
C ILE A 976 56.61 34.10 11.44
N GLN A 977 55.38 33.74 11.85
CA GLN A 977 54.84 33.39 13.19
C GLN A 977 53.83 32.19 13.05
N SER A 978 52.98 31.73 13.99
CA SER A 978 52.51 32.20 15.31
C SER A 978 52.12 31.03 16.26
N LEU A 979 51.50 31.36 17.41
CA LEU A 979 51.08 30.50 18.54
C LEU A 979 49.83 31.10 19.22
N PRO A 980 49.19 30.46 20.23
CA PRO A 980 49.34 29.08 20.78
C PRO A 980 48.14 28.20 20.35
N ALA A 981 47.69 27.08 20.97
CA ALA A 981 48.01 26.27 22.16
C ALA A 981 47.47 24.83 21.91
N ASP A 982 47.81 23.75 22.63
CA ASP A 982 48.88 23.47 23.61
C ASP A 982 49.29 21.97 23.49
N SER A 983 50.38 21.55 24.16
CA SER A 983 50.97 20.18 24.26
C SER A 983 50.01 18.97 24.23
N ALA A 984 50.36 17.75 23.75
CA ALA A 984 51.49 17.12 23.00
C ALA A 984 51.01 15.68 22.57
N THR A 985 51.72 14.64 22.07
CA THR A 985 53.15 14.20 21.87
C THR A 985 53.12 13.14 20.73
N PHE A 986 53.98 13.08 19.69
CA PHE A 986 55.33 12.47 19.59
C PHE A 986 55.47 11.02 20.14
N LEU A 987 56.08 10.03 19.45
CA LEU A 987 56.92 10.04 18.24
C LEU A 987 57.02 8.67 17.50
N VAL A 988 56.85 8.68 16.15
CA VAL A 988 57.60 8.03 15.03
C VAL A 988 58.73 7.02 15.38
N GLY A 989 58.90 5.83 14.75
CA GLY A 989 59.36 5.52 13.36
C GLY A 989 60.90 5.35 13.30
N GLU A 990 61.58 4.67 12.34
CA GLU A 990 61.21 4.13 11.01
C GLU A 990 62.15 2.91 10.63
N SER A 991 62.27 2.49 9.35
CA SER A 991 62.84 1.19 8.87
C SER A 991 63.98 1.39 7.80
N PRO A 992 64.40 0.43 6.92
CA PRO A 992 64.73 -1.02 6.98
C PRO A 992 66.25 -1.26 6.62
N PRO A 993 66.79 -2.47 6.22
CA PRO A 993 66.60 -3.09 4.87
C PRO A 993 66.74 -4.65 4.69
N VAL A 994 65.92 -5.23 3.80
CA VAL A 994 66.24 -6.00 2.53
C VAL A 994 67.60 -6.76 2.43
N PRO A 995 67.76 -8.01 1.87
CA PRO A 995 67.00 -8.64 0.74
C PRO A 995 66.74 -10.20 0.70
N THR A 996 65.96 -10.60 -0.34
CA THR A 996 66.07 -11.80 -1.24
C THR A 996 65.50 -13.22 -0.95
N HIS A 997 64.84 -13.72 -2.02
CA HIS A 997 64.75 -15.09 -2.58
C HIS A 997 63.68 -16.14 -2.15
N ASN A 998 62.80 -16.39 -3.13
CA ASN A 998 62.43 -17.69 -3.72
C ASN A 998 61.85 -18.84 -2.86
N SER A 999 60.53 -18.99 -2.96
CA SER A 999 59.80 -20.20 -3.41
C SER A 999 59.86 -21.54 -2.63
N SER A 1000 58.70 -22.21 -2.70
CA SER A 1000 58.46 -23.65 -2.51
C SER A 1000 58.06 -24.14 -1.12
N SER A 1001 56.97 -24.89 -1.15
CA SER A 1001 56.63 -26.03 -0.29
C SER A 1001 57.81 -26.67 0.44
N ASN A 1002 57.68 -26.81 1.76
CA ASN A 1002 58.40 -27.79 2.57
C ASN A 1002 57.41 -28.87 3.03
N ALA A 1003 57.26 -29.89 2.20
CA ALA A 1003 56.88 -31.23 2.64
C ALA A 1003 58.13 -32.10 2.44
N ASP A 1004 58.41 -32.99 3.39
CA ASP A 1004 59.50 -33.97 3.41
C ASP A 1004 60.91 -33.48 3.05
N LEU A 1005 61.74 -33.35 4.09
CA LEU A 1005 62.84 -34.33 4.26
C LEU A 1005 63.33 -34.35 5.71
N LYS A 1006 62.59 -35.03 6.59
CA LYS A 1006 63.00 -35.32 7.98
C LYS A 1006 64.05 -36.45 8.05
N SER A 1007 64.90 -36.56 7.03
CA SER A 1007 65.85 -37.65 6.84
C SER A 1007 67.04 -37.23 5.95
N ILE A 1008 68.09 -36.74 6.59
CA ILE A 1008 69.50 -37.09 6.31
C ILE A 1008 70.27 -36.80 7.61
N LEU A 1009 70.80 -37.88 8.18
CA LEU A 1009 71.82 -38.04 9.23
C LEU A 1009 71.98 -36.95 10.31
N GLU A 1010 71.72 -37.38 11.55
CA GLU A 1010 72.78 -37.59 12.56
C GLU A 1010 74.05 -36.72 12.49
N GLN A 1011 74.15 -35.72 13.38
CA GLN A 1011 75.32 -35.56 14.27
C GLN A 1011 74.96 -34.81 15.56
#